data_AF-A0A937DD08-F1
#
_entry.id   AF-A0A937DD08-F1
#
_cell.length_a   1.000
_cell.length_b   1.000
_cell.length_c   1.000
_cell.angle_alpha   90.00
_cell.angle_beta   90.00
_cell.angle_gamma   90.00
#
_symmetry.space_group_name_H-M   'P 1'
#
loop_
_entity.id
_entity.type
_entity.pdbx_description
1 polymer ?
#
loop_
_entity_poly.entity_id
_entity_poly.type
_entity_poly.pdbx_seq_one_letter_code
_entity_poly.pdbx_strand_id
1 'polypeptide(L)'
;MGKHTVILLAFFCFTFTFAKDLPIKDIKSVAIYWDASLSQKDKKIEKEFEFLDAYFKTHANLQVKLAIFNTAVIAEETFDVKSSNWTKLKEKLKDVVYDGASDFSLVNTEISEEMLLFFTDGKGNFGNFEASLYSPRIITISSKADIDKKFLHNTAFYNRGYFVNLLEFDIPSSIKAITGEVIMPKMEFVTEKNLDASKNYVSGIVVGKTDGLSNVNITVNDKNRGTITDENGNYKIAAEPGDVLVFSSLDMKSAVVEVGDKEIINVQLTELINELGPAIIKTRKGEEEELINNGNQLVNKKALGYAVQSIDSEDIGDDRNTLGRAIAGKFSGVSTGNVDNASLTIIRGMNSILGNNFALFVVNGIPVPRSRIDAQANYDFINPNDIADVTVLKGYAATNRFGAQGRNGVILITTKNAVANFTSAEENNPDKTVEIEYKPYTSSLQVSQESDSNFVSMLKKSPDVEQGYSKYLDLLSSNEDNVSFFLECSDYFFSKNKKDKGVRVLSNLAELYSKDISVLKILAFHLEKHNLYDQAELVYKRIINISPALSQAYLDLANTYSAEKKYKESIEMFKKITNNKIKEIQTFDGLNNQITNDFRGLLKKRNQSWKTNNIDQKYFICPTYPVRVVVEWSHPETEFNFRFVNSKKQYFSVPHNLEDNRNRMRKEIKEGFTSDEYILSDIEPGRWYLDVVLPDGYKMDTKYPKVLKIKVFTKFGTLSENVETHLVNLDRISKNRIVTSFTIQ
;
A
#
# COMPACT_ATOMS: atom_id res chain seq x y z
N MET A 1 -2.96 50.37 -32.06
CA MET A 1 -2.60 50.41 -30.63
C MET A 1 -2.25 48.98 -30.23
N GLY A 2 -1.02 48.48 -30.36
CA GLY A 2 0.19 48.86 -29.60
C GLY A 2 0.04 48.32 -28.16
N LYS A 3 0.82 47.38 -27.62
CA LYS A 3 2.21 46.97 -27.87
C LYS A 3 2.44 45.53 -27.41
N HIS A 4 3.43 44.88 -28.03
CA HIS A 4 4.16 43.74 -27.51
C HIS A 4 4.69 44.00 -26.09
N THR A 5 4.71 42.98 -25.23
CA THR A 5 5.67 42.93 -24.11
C THR A 5 6.31 41.56 -24.10
N VAL A 6 7.57 41.61 -24.51
CA VAL A 6 8.56 40.56 -24.57
C VAL A 6 8.81 40.00 -23.17
N ILE A 7 8.91 38.67 -23.09
CA ILE A 7 9.47 37.93 -21.95
C ILE A 7 10.90 38.42 -21.77
N LEU A 8 11.12 39.31 -20.80
CA LEU A 8 12.46 39.67 -20.35
C LEU A 8 12.83 38.68 -19.25
N LEU A 9 13.73 37.74 -19.56
CA LEU A 9 14.57 37.09 -18.56
C LEU A 9 15.33 38.19 -17.83
N ALA A 10 14.79 38.66 -16.70
CA ALA A 10 15.57 39.40 -15.74
C ALA A 10 16.45 38.38 -15.02
N PHE A 11 17.68 38.24 -15.51
CA PHE A 11 18.85 37.90 -14.72
C PHE A 11 18.92 38.93 -13.58
N PHE A 12 18.11 38.75 -12.54
CA PHE A 12 18.37 39.38 -11.26
C PHE A 12 19.57 38.62 -10.72
N CYS A 13 20.75 39.16 -11.01
CA CYS A 13 21.85 39.12 -10.06
C CYS A 13 21.30 39.66 -8.73
N PHE A 14 20.64 38.79 -7.96
CA PHE A 14 20.81 38.83 -6.52
C PHE A 14 22.31 38.56 -6.34
N THR A 15 23.08 39.63 -6.34
CA THR A 15 24.09 39.76 -5.31
C THR A 15 23.39 39.30 -4.04
N PHE A 16 23.66 38.07 -3.61
CA PHE A 16 23.76 37.78 -2.21
C PHE A 16 24.78 38.82 -1.69
N THR A 17 24.30 40.03 -1.41
CA THR A 17 24.64 40.62 -0.13
C THR A 17 24.27 39.52 0.85
N PHE A 18 25.26 38.68 1.16
CA PHE A 18 25.47 38.20 2.50
C PHE A 18 25.15 39.42 3.36
N ALA A 19 23.92 39.49 3.86
CA ALA A 19 23.69 40.21 5.08
C ALA A 19 24.80 39.67 5.97
N LYS A 20 25.76 40.53 6.33
CA LYS A 20 26.78 40.16 7.31
C LYS A 20 25.99 39.48 8.43
N ASP A 21 26.17 38.18 8.59
CA ASP A 21 25.58 37.42 9.68
C ASP A 21 26.15 38.06 10.93
N LEU A 22 25.44 39.06 11.45
CA LEU A 22 25.85 39.79 12.62
C LEU A 22 25.82 38.79 13.77
N PRO A 23 26.88 38.72 14.59
CA PRO A 23 26.85 37.90 15.80
C PRO A 23 25.60 38.23 16.62
N ILE A 24 24.80 37.22 16.94
CA ILE A 24 23.72 37.37 17.91
C ILE A 24 24.37 37.33 19.29
N LYS A 25 25.02 38.43 19.68
CA LYS A 25 25.79 38.54 20.93
C LYS A 25 24.89 38.68 22.18
N ASP A 26 23.62 39.03 21.98
CA ASP A 26 22.63 39.27 23.03
C ASP A 26 21.33 38.50 22.75
N ILE A 27 21.39 37.15 22.70
CA ILE A 27 20.17 36.32 22.59
C ILE A 27 19.29 36.56 23.83
N LYS A 28 18.09 37.12 23.63
CA LYS A 28 17.14 37.39 24.72
C LYS A 28 16.12 36.27 24.91
N SER A 29 15.87 35.48 23.88
CA SER A 29 14.92 34.38 23.92
C SER A 29 15.32 33.23 22.99
N VAL A 30 15.21 32.00 23.49
CA VAL A 30 15.49 30.76 22.75
C VAL A 30 14.31 29.79 22.87
N ALA A 31 14.03 29.05 21.81
CA ALA A 31 13.13 27.90 21.87
C ALA A 31 13.93 26.62 22.05
N ILE A 32 13.47 25.72 22.92
CA ILE A 32 13.98 24.36 23.05
C ILE A 32 12.86 23.42 22.61
N TYR A 33 13.11 22.68 21.54
CA TYR A 33 12.29 21.54 21.18
C TYR A 33 12.98 20.27 21.68
N TRP A 34 12.28 19.54 22.53
CA TRP A 34 12.77 18.36 23.22
C TRP A 34 11.98 17.14 22.76
N ASP A 35 12.63 16.30 21.96
CA ASP A 35 12.06 15.05 21.51
C ASP A 35 11.95 14.06 22.68
N ALA A 36 10.73 13.62 22.96
CA ALA A 36 10.36 12.70 24.03
C ALA A 36 9.89 11.34 23.48
N SER A 37 10.26 11.00 22.25
CA SER A 37 9.99 9.67 21.70
C SER A 37 10.78 8.56 22.41
N LEU A 38 10.35 7.31 22.21
CA LEU A 38 10.99 6.13 22.76
C LEU A 38 12.44 5.99 22.28
N SER A 39 12.75 6.41 21.06
CA SER A 39 14.12 6.35 20.52
C SER A 39 15.10 7.16 21.39
N GLN A 40 14.62 8.21 22.06
CA GLN A 40 15.41 9.08 22.92
C GLN A 40 15.73 8.50 24.30
N LYS A 41 15.10 7.40 24.72
CA LYS A 41 15.20 6.87 26.10
C LYS A 41 16.65 6.60 26.57
N ASP A 42 17.52 6.14 25.67
CA ASP A 42 18.91 5.73 25.98
C ASP A 42 19.94 6.83 25.67
N LYS A 43 19.49 8.06 25.42
CA LYS A 43 20.39 9.19 25.15
C LYS A 43 21.26 9.51 26.37
N LYS A 44 22.43 10.12 26.15
CA LYS A 44 23.32 10.55 27.24
C LYS A 44 22.83 11.88 27.79
N ILE A 45 21.75 11.85 28.57
CA ILE A 45 21.07 13.04 29.10
C ILE A 45 22.03 13.96 29.89
N GLU A 46 23.01 13.40 30.59
CA GLU A 46 24.03 14.16 31.31
C GLU A 46 24.87 15.03 30.36
N LYS A 47 25.17 14.55 29.14
CA LYS A 47 25.88 15.34 28.13
C LYS A 47 25.04 16.49 27.61
N GLU A 48 23.75 16.30 27.43
CA GLU A 48 22.82 17.38 27.05
C GLU A 48 22.70 18.43 28.16
N PHE A 49 22.69 18.00 29.42
CA PHE A 49 22.74 18.91 30.57
C PHE A 49 24.07 19.64 30.71
N GLU A 50 25.21 18.97 30.48
CA GLU A 50 26.53 19.63 30.43
C GLU A 50 26.57 20.68 29.31
N PHE A 51 25.97 20.38 28.16
CA PHE A 51 25.84 21.32 27.04
C PHE A 51 24.98 22.53 27.42
N LEU A 52 23.79 22.32 28.01
CA LEU A 52 22.92 23.40 28.47
C LEU A 52 23.58 24.22 29.60
N ASP A 53 24.29 23.57 30.53
CA ASP A 53 25.08 24.23 31.57
C ASP A 53 26.13 25.17 30.95
N ALA A 54 26.80 24.74 29.88
CA ALA A 54 27.76 25.58 29.16
C ALA A 54 27.07 26.69 28.34
N TYR A 55 25.94 26.40 27.69
CA TYR A 55 25.15 27.38 26.94
C TYR A 55 24.62 28.51 27.83
N PHE A 56 24.01 28.20 28.96
CA PHE A 56 23.48 29.22 29.89
C PHE A 56 24.58 29.96 30.66
N LYS A 57 25.80 29.43 30.74
CA LYS A 57 26.97 30.22 31.19
C LYS A 57 27.34 31.32 30.18
N THR A 58 27.19 31.06 28.89
CA THR A 58 27.42 32.08 27.84
C THR A 58 26.28 33.08 27.72
N HIS A 59 25.05 32.65 27.96
CA HIS A 59 23.86 33.50 27.94
C HIS A 59 23.18 33.49 29.32
N ALA A 60 23.72 34.26 30.25
CA ALA A 60 23.33 34.18 31.66
C ALA A 60 21.90 34.68 31.95
N ASN A 61 21.31 35.48 31.07
CA ASN A 61 19.97 36.05 31.27
C ASN A 61 19.16 35.99 29.97
N LEU A 62 18.21 35.05 29.88
CA LEU A 62 17.34 34.88 28.71
C LEU A 62 16.05 34.13 29.07
N GLN A 63 15.06 34.24 28.19
CA GLN A 63 13.82 33.47 28.29
C GLN A 63 13.89 32.19 27.42
N VAL A 64 13.52 31.05 27.98
CA VAL A 64 13.46 29.77 27.27
C VAL A 64 11.99 29.38 27.07
N LYS A 65 11.56 29.22 25.83
CA LYS A 65 10.31 28.53 25.51
C LYS A 65 10.60 27.06 25.27
N LEU A 66 10.11 26.18 26.14
CA LEU A 66 10.27 24.74 26.03
C LEU A 66 9.02 24.12 25.40
N ALA A 67 9.21 23.33 24.35
CA ALA A 67 8.21 22.41 23.82
C ALA A 67 8.76 20.97 23.94
N ILE A 68 8.10 20.14 24.75
CA ILE A 68 8.36 18.69 24.82
C ILE A 68 7.34 18.01 23.93
N PHE A 69 7.78 17.17 22.99
CA PHE A 69 6.88 16.58 22.01
C PHE A 69 7.25 15.13 21.67
N ASN A 70 6.27 14.38 21.17
CA ASN A 70 6.43 13.09 20.51
C ASN A 70 5.44 13.02 19.35
N THR A 71 4.39 12.19 19.44
CA THR A 71 3.21 12.21 18.56
C THR A 71 2.23 13.35 18.88
N ALA A 72 2.44 14.07 19.97
CA ALA A 72 1.74 15.30 20.34
C ALA A 72 2.69 16.24 21.11
N VAL A 73 2.33 17.52 21.20
CA VAL A 73 2.99 18.44 22.16
C VAL A 73 2.56 18.03 23.56
N ILE A 74 3.48 17.47 24.34
CA ILE A 74 3.26 16.95 25.70
C ILE A 74 3.20 18.10 26.70
N ALA A 75 4.09 19.08 26.54
CA ALA A 75 4.16 20.26 27.38
C ALA A 75 4.73 21.44 26.59
N GLU A 76 4.19 22.63 26.83
CA GLU A 76 4.72 23.89 26.34
C GLU A 76 4.76 24.89 27.50
N GLU A 77 5.96 25.32 27.89
CA GLU A 77 6.19 26.12 29.09
C GLU A 77 7.30 27.15 28.86
N THR A 78 7.26 28.28 29.57
CA THR A 78 8.28 29.32 29.50
C THR A 78 9.06 29.42 30.80
N PHE A 79 10.39 29.48 30.70
CA PHE A 79 11.32 29.54 31.83
C PHE A 79 12.20 30.78 31.73
N ASP A 80 12.39 31.49 32.84
CA ASP A 80 13.38 32.57 32.94
C ASP A 80 14.70 32.01 33.46
N VAL A 81 15.77 32.09 32.66
CA VAL A 81 17.14 31.86 33.11
C VAL A 81 17.71 33.18 33.58
N LYS A 82 18.15 33.23 34.85
CA LYS A 82 18.75 34.43 35.47
C LYS A 82 20.06 34.08 36.14
N SER A 83 21.11 34.86 35.86
CA SER A 83 22.47 34.57 36.34
C SER A 83 22.88 33.11 36.08
N SER A 84 22.57 32.59 34.89
CA SER A 84 22.80 31.21 34.45
C SER A 84 22.06 30.12 35.24
N ASN A 85 21.13 30.49 36.12
CA ASN A 85 20.32 29.53 36.87
C ASN A 85 19.14 29.05 36.01
N TRP A 86 19.17 27.77 35.63
CA TRP A 86 18.14 27.08 34.86
C TRP A 86 17.59 25.84 35.60
N THR A 87 17.72 25.78 36.93
CA THR A 87 17.37 24.59 37.73
C THR A 87 15.94 24.11 37.52
N LYS A 88 14.97 25.02 37.41
CA LYS A 88 13.56 24.67 37.13
C LYS A 88 13.37 23.96 35.78
N LEU A 89 14.06 24.45 34.75
CA LEU A 89 14.07 23.83 33.43
C LEU A 89 14.76 22.46 33.49
N LYS A 90 15.87 22.33 34.24
CA LYS A 90 16.57 21.06 34.45
C LYS A 90 15.71 20.01 35.13
N GLU A 91 14.96 20.40 36.16
CA GLU A 91 13.99 19.54 36.85
C GLU A 91 12.90 19.07 35.89
N LYS A 92 12.31 20.00 35.11
CA LYS A 92 11.31 19.65 34.09
C LYS A 92 11.82 18.63 33.07
N LEU A 93 13.06 18.78 32.60
CA LEU A 93 13.66 17.88 31.61
C LEU A 93 14.05 16.51 32.19
N LYS A 94 14.33 16.41 33.50
CA LYS A 94 14.60 15.14 34.18
C LYS A 94 13.36 14.26 34.30
N ASP A 95 12.19 14.88 34.42
CA ASP A 95 10.91 14.19 34.59
C ASP A 95 10.26 13.80 33.24
N VAL A 96 10.95 14.03 32.11
CA VAL A 96 10.45 13.65 30.78
C VAL A 96 10.41 12.12 30.67
N VAL A 97 9.21 11.61 30.39
CA VAL A 97 8.98 10.22 30.00
C VAL A 97 9.24 10.08 28.51
N TYR A 98 10.03 9.08 28.13
CA TYR A 98 10.37 8.77 26.74
C TYR A 98 9.52 7.61 26.23
N ASP A 99 8.47 7.93 25.47
CA ASP A 99 7.58 6.94 24.88
C ASP A 99 6.86 7.49 23.63
N GLY A 100 6.35 6.57 22.83
CA GLY A 100 5.75 6.89 21.53
C GLY A 100 6.80 7.25 20.48
N ALA A 101 6.31 7.64 19.31
CA ALA A 101 7.16 8.00 18.18
C ALA A 101 7.32 9.52 18.02
N SER A 102 8.31 9.94 17.24
CA SER A 102 8.50 11.36 16.91
C SER A 102 7.58 11.82 15.76
N ASP A 103 6.80 12.88 15.98
CA ASP A 103 6.12 13.64 14.93
C ASP A 103 6.80 15.00 14.71
N PHE A 104 7.56 15.12 13.62
CA PHE A 104 8.33 16.33 13.34
C PHE A 104 7.51 17.48 12.75
N SER A 105 6.25 17.25 12.37
CA SER A 105 5.35 18.35 11.98
C SER A 105 4.96 19.24 13.16
N LEU A 106 5.18 18.78 14.38
CA LEU A 106 4.91 19.54 15.61
C LEU A 106 6.00 20.55 15.96
N VAL A 107 7.15 20.51 15.28
CA VAL A 107 8.23 21.47 15.49
C VAL A 107 7.92 22.75 14.73
N ASN A 108 7.33 23.73 15.44
CA ASN A 108 7.01 25.02 14.85
C ASN A 108 8.29 25.84 14.63
N THR A 109 8.54 26.19 13.36
CA THR A 109 9.68 27.04 12.96
C THR A 109 9.28 28.49 12.73
N GLU A 110 7.98 28.82 12.71
CA GLU A 110 7.46 30.19 12.64
C GLU A 110 7.30 30.78 14.04
N ILE A 111 8.44 31.00 14.69
CA ILE A 111 8.51 31.44 16.09
C ILE A 111 9.25 32.78 16.22
N SER A 112 8.98 33.51 17.30
CA SER A 112 9.56 34.83 17.55
C SER A 112 10.99 34.78 18.10
N GLU A 113 11.41 33.61 18.58
CA GLU A 113 12.71 33.40 19.21
C GLU A 113 13.85 33.54 18.20
N GLU A 114 15.02 33.97 18.67
CA GLU A 114 16.17 34.23 17.79
C GLU A 114 16.88 32.92 17.38
N MET A 115 16.71 31.86 18.18
CA MET A 115 17.33 30.56 18.01
C MET A 115 16.39 29.45 18.50
N LEU A 116 16.45 28.30 17.81
CA LEU A 116 15.76 27.06 18.17
C LEU A 116 16.82 25.98 18.41
N LEU A 117 16.88 25.44 19.63
CA LEU A 117 17.69 24.29 19.99
C LEU A 117 16.81 23.03 19.89
N PHE A 118 17.11 22.17 18.92
CA PHE A 118 16.34 20.96 18.64
C PHE A 118 17.10 19.72 19.12
N PHE A 119 16.69 19.19 20.28
CA PHE A 119 17.24 17.97 20.88
C PHE A 119 16.52 16.74 20.35
N THR A 120 17.18 15.97 19.49
CA THR A 120 16.61 14.77 18.83
C THR A 120 17.73 13.90 18.23
N ASP A 121 17.39 12.68 17.83
CA ASP A 121 18.23 11.79 17.01
C ASP A 121 17.95 11.95 15.51
N GLY A 122 16.97 12.78 15.15
CA GLY A 122 16.60 13.05 13.77
C GLY A 122 15.73 11.98 13.13
N LYS A 123 15.30 10.95 13.86
CA LYS A 123 14.47 9.87 13.33
C LYS A 123 12.99 10.23 13.44
N GLY A 124 12.47 10.92 12.44
CA GLY A 124 11.04 11.27 12.38
C GLY A 124 10.18 10.08 11.93
N ASN A 125 9.14 9.74 12.70
CA ASN A 125 8.22 8.64 12.35
C ASN A 125 6.90 9.13 11.76
N PHE A 126 6.45 10.31 12.19
CA PHE A 126 5.24 10.96 11.69
C PHE A 126 5.54 12.41 11.33
N GLY A 127 4.70 12.98 10.47
CA GLY A 127 4.87 14.33 9.95
C GLY A 127 6.19 14.54 9.19
N ASN A 128 6.30 15.69 8.56
CA ASN A 128 7.57 16.17 8.03
C ASN A 128 7.97 17.41 8.81
N PHE A 129 9.28 17.56 9.04
CA PHE A 129 9.82 18.83 9.50
C PHE A 129 9.72 19.86 8.37
N GLU A 130 9.05 20.98 8.62
CA GLU A 130 8.94 22.08 7.66
C GLU A 130 9.57 23.34 8.24
N ALA A 131 10.56 23.88 7.51
CA ALA A 131 11.18 25.15 7.81
C ALA A 131 10.67 26.23 6.85
N SER A 132 10.27 27.38 7.41
CA SER A 132 9.94 28.57 6.63
C SER A 132 11.19 29.40 6.28
N LEU A 133 11.08 30.31 5.32
CA LEU A 133 12.14 31.31 5.01
C LEU A 133 12.46 32.22 6.21
N TYR A 134 11.54 32.32 7.17
CA TYR A 134 11.67 33.13 8.37
C TYR A 134 12.09 32.33 9.60
N SER A 135 12.45 31.04 9.41
CA SER A 135 12.87 30.18 10.51
C SER A 135 14.01 30.81 11.32
N PRO A 136 13.97 30.67 12.65
CA PRO A 136 15.08 31.08 13.50
C PRO A 136 16.32 30.28 13.14
N ARG A 137 17.44 30.66 13.73
CA ARG A 137 18.64 29.83 13.64
C ARG A 137 18.39 28.49 14.34
N ILE A 138 18.41 27.37 13.61
CA ILE A 138 18.11 26.04 14.17
C ILE A 138 19.39 25.26 14.44
N ILE A 139 19.67 25.00 15.71
CA ILE A 139 20.76 24.12 16.15
C ILE A 139 20.16 22.74 16.41
N THR A 140 20.61 21.72 15.70
CA THR A 140 20.22 20.33 16.01
C THR A 140 21.25 19.74 16.96
N ILE A 141 20.81 19.09 18.04
CA ILE A 141 21.67 18.53 19.08
C ILE A 141 21.28 17.08 19.31
N SER A 142 22.28 16.19 19.33
CA SER A 142 22.07 14.80 19.69
C SER A 142 23.17 14.29 20.61
N SER A 143 22.79 13.43 21.56
CA SER A 143 23.69 12.67 22.42
C SER A 143 23.56 11.15 22.20
N LYS A 144 22.96 10.74 21.07
CA LYS A 144 22.79 9.34 20.66
C LYS A 144 23.84 8.91 19.63
N ALA A 145 24.17 7.61 19.66
CA ALA A 145 25.04 6.99 18.67
C ALA A 145 24.29 6.66 17.37
N ASP A 146 23.05 6.21 17.50
CA ASP A 146 22.18 5.86 16.38
C ASP A 146 21.28 7.06 16.05
N ILE A 147 21.60 7.76 14.96
CA ILE A 147 21.01 9.06 14.56
C ILE A 147 20.78 9.13 13.05
N ASP A 148 19.80 9.91 12.61
CA ASP A 148 19.72 10.37 11.21
C ASP A 148 20.62 11.61 11.02
N LYS A 149 21.91 11.35 10.81
CA LYS A 149 22.91 12.40 10.61
C LYS A 149 22.58 13.31 9.42
N LYS A 150 21.95 12.77 8.36
CA LYS A 150 21.59 13.54 7.16
C LYS A 150 20.48 14.53 7.48
N PHE A 151 19.43 14.09 8.16
CA PHE A 151 18.36 14.98 8.61
C PHE A 151 18.91 16.06 9.53
N LEU A 152 19.62 15.69 10.59
CA LEU A 152 20.13 16.64 11.60
C LEU A 152 21.04 17.70 10.96
N HIS A 153 21.94 17.28 10.08
CA HIS A 153 22.83 18.18 9.37
C HIS A 153 22.07 19.10 8.41
N ASN A 154 21.21 18.55 7.55
CA ASN A 154 20.48 19.35 6.56
C ASN A 154 19.56 20.36 7.23
N THR A 155 18.83 19.94 8.27
CA THR A 155 17.95 20.80 9.05
C THR A 155 18.73 21.97 9.66
N ALA A 156 19.88 21.73 10.28
CA ALA A 156 20.71 22.80 10.80
C ALA A 156 21.29 23.70 9.69
N PHE A 157 21.88 23.09 8.66
CA PHE A 157 22.58 23.80 7.58
C PHE A 157 21.68 24.76 6.81
N TYR A 158 20.51 24.29 6.38
CA TYR A 158 19.57 25.13 5.62
C TYR A 158 18.92 26.23 6.48
N ASN A 159 19.03 26.13 7.82
CA ASN A 159 18.49 27.09 8.77
C ASN A 159 19.58 27.87 9.52
N ARG A 160 20.73 28.11 8.87
CA ARG A 160 21.83 28.96 9.38
C ARG A 160 22.41 28.49 10.72
N GLY A 161 22.20 27.23 11.08
CA GLY A 161 22.62 26.66 12.35
C GLY A 161 23.72 25.62 12.21
N TYR A 162 23.90 24.84 13.27
CA TYR A 162 24.92 23.80 13.38
C TYR A 162 24.31 22.52 13.92
N PHE A 163 24.79 21.39 13.41
CA PHE A 163 24.53 20.08 14.00
C PHE A 163 25.61 19.79 15.05
N VAL A 164 25.19 19.56 16.29
CA VAL A 164 26.03 19.24 17.44
C VAL A 164 25.85 17.77 17.81
N ASN A 165 26.87 16.95 17.51
CA ASN A 165 26.96 15.59 18.00
C ASN A 165 27.79 15.55 19.31
N LEU A 166 27.10 15.42 20.44
CA LEU A 166 27.71 15.45 21.78
C LEU A 166 28.55 14.20 22.10
N LEU A 167 28.53 13.18 21.26
CA LEU A 167 29.41 12.01 21.38
C LEU A 167 30.71 12.16 20.59
N GLU A 168 30.72 12.97 19.53
CA GLU A 168 31.88 13.18 18.65
C GLU A 168 32.68 14.44 19.01
N PHE A 169 32.03 15.48 19.52
CA PHE A 169 32.64 16.80 19.73
C PHE A 169 32.61 17.24 21.19
N ASP A 170 33.64 18.01 21.59
CA ASP A 170 33.69 18.59 22.93
C ASP A 170 32.70 19.77 23.07
N ILE A 171 32.14 19.90 24.27
CA ILE A 171 31.11 20.90 24.58
C ILE A 171 31.65 22.34 24.45
N PRO A 172 32.83 22.71 24.98
CA PRO A 172 33.37 24.06 24.78
C PRO A 172 33.49 24.48 23.30
N SER A 173 34.01 23.61 22.43
CA SER A 173 34.08 23.85 20.99
C SER A 173 32.69 23.97 20.36
N SER A 174 31.75 23.12 20.77
CA SER A 174 30.36 23.15 20.29
C SER A 174 29.67 24.46 20.65
N ILE A 175 29.81 24.93 21.90
CA ILE A 175 29.29 26.23 22.34
C ILE A 175 29.93 27.35 21.52
N LYS A 176 31.26 27.35 21.38
CA LYS A 176 31.96 28.35 20.58
C LYS A 176 31.47 28.39 19.12
N ALA A 177 31.16 27.24 18.52
CA ALA A 177 30.65 27.17 17.16
C ALA A 177 29.24 27.79 17.03
N ILE A 178 28.34 27.49 17.97
CA ILE A 178 26.98 28.02 17.92
C ILE A 178 26.90 29.49 18.36
N THR A 179 27.83 29.98 19.18
CA THR A 179 27.88 31.39 19.64
C THR A 179 28.84 32.29 18.86
N GLY A 180 29.72 31.72 18.04
CA GLY A 180 30.81 32.45 17.36
C GLY A 180 30.43 33.14 16.04
N GLU A 181 31.23 34.15 15.65
CA GLU A 181 31.15 34.95 14.40
C GLU A 181 31.66 34.23 13.14
N VAL A 182 32.20 33.02 13.29
CA VAL A 182 32.78 32.27 12.17
C VAL A 182 31.73 31.32 11.63
N ILE A 183 31.16 31.67 10.47
CA ILE A 183 30.61 30.67 9.55
C ILE A 183 31.81 29.80 9.18
N MET A 184 31.91 28.60 9.75
CA MET A 184 32.93 27.70 9.23
C MET A 184 32.64 27.50 7.75
N PRO A 185 33.62 27.67 6.84
CA PRO A 185 33.41 27.29 5.45
C PRO A 185 32.96 25.84 5.47
N LYS A 186 31.84 25.52 4.78
CA LYS A 186 31.28 24.16 4.57
C LYS A 186 32.28 23.09 5.03
N MET A 187 32.21 22.68 6.30
CA MET A 187 33.28 21.81 6.80
C MET A 187 33.18 20.47 6.10
N GLU A 188 34.29 20.13 5.48
CA GLU A 188 34.60 18.89 4.81
C GLU A 188 34.14 17.69 5.63
N PHE A 189 33.63 16.70 4.91
CA PHE A 189 33.47 15.35 5.41
C PHE A 189 34.73 14.96 6.20
N VAL A 190 34.59 14.74 7.50
CA VAL A 190 35.53 13.91 8.25
C VAL A 190 35.33 12.49 7.71
N THR A 191 35.96 12.19 6.58
CA THR A 191 36.07 10.84 6.04
C THR A 191 37.05 10.05 6.91
N GLU A 192 36.54 9.01 7.56
CA GLU A 192 37.20 7.74 7.85
C GLU A 192 38.66 7.79 8.32
N LYS A 193 38.84 7.84 9.65
CA LYS A 193 40.04 7.28 10.28
C LYS A 193 39.94 5.75 10.20
N ASN A 194 40.62 5.13 9.23
CA ASN A 194 41.26 3.79 9.27
C ASN A 194 41.50 3.23 7.86
N LEU A 195 42.44 3.81 7.11
CA LEU A 195 43.00 3.15 5.93
C LEU A 195 44.52 3.09 6.07
N ASP A 196 45.06 1.90 5.87
CA ASP A 196 46.50 1.63 5.89
C ASP A 196 47.12 2.20 4.61
N ALA A 197 47.81 3.33 4.73
CA ALA A 197 48.40 4.07 3.61
C ALA A 197 49.50 3.30 2.84
N SER A 198 49.83 2.07 3.25
CA SER A 198 50.81 1.20 2.58
C SER A 198 50.20 0.22 1.57
N LYS A 199 48.88 0.20 1.38
CA LYS A 199 48.17 -0.75 0.51
C LYS A 199 47.44 -0.06 -0.64
N ASN A 200 47.49 -0.66 -1.83
CA ASN A 200 46.67 -0.24 -2.95
C ASN A 200 45.24 -0.71 -2.76
N TYR A 201 44.28 0.20 -2.95
CA TYR A 201 42.85 -0.06 -2.82
C TYR A 201 42.16 0.10 -4.16
N VAL A 202 41.38 -0.90 -4.54
CA VAL A 202 40.43 -0.84 -5.64
C VAL A 202 39.06 -0.51 -5.05
N SER A 203 38.37 0.45 -5.67
CA SER A 203 37.02 0.86 -5.29
C SER A 203 36.06 0.76 -6.47
N GLY A 204 34.76 0.84 -6.22
CA GLY A 204 33.78 0.86 -7.28
C GLY A 204 32.36 0.64 -6.79
N ILE A 205 31.43 0.53 -7.74
CA ILE A 205 30.03 0.21 -7.47
C ILE A 205 29.63 -1.08 -8.17
N VAL A 206 28.91 -1.94 -7.45
CA VAL A 206 28.23 -3.11 -8.00
C VAL A 206 26.78 -2.75 -8.25
N VAL A 207 26.31 -2.94 -9.48
CA VAL A 207 24.95 -2.61 -9.90
C VAL A 207 24.23 -3.84 -10.45
N GLY A 208 22.92 -3.87 -10.30
CA GLY A 208 22.03 -4.80 -10.98
C GLY A 208 21.58 -4.23 -12.32
N LYS A 209 20.34 -4.54 -12.73
CA LYS A 209 19.75 -3.99 -13.95
C LYS A 209 19.45 -2.49 -13.86
N THR A 210 19.15 -1.99 -12.66
CA THR A 210 18.70 -0.60 -12.45
C THR A 210 19.32 0.11 -11.25
N ASP A 211 19.78 -0.61 -10.22
CA ASP A 211 20.17 -0.03 -8.93
C ASP A 211 21.48 -0.64 -8.38
N GLY A 212 22.09 0.01 -7.38
CA GLY A 212 23.25 -0.51 -6.66
C GLY A 212 22.89 -1.74 -5.80
N LEU A 213 23.75 -2.75 -5.80
CA LEU A 213 23.53 -4.01 -5.09
C LEU A 213 24.28 -4.03 -3.77
N SER A 214 23.54 -3.95 -2.66
CA SER A 214 24.08 -4.14 -1.32
C SER A 214 24.38 -5.62 -1.02
N ASN A 215 25.27 -5.87 -0.05
CA ASN A 215 25.59 -7.22 0.44
C ASN A 215 26.20 -8.17 -0.60
N VAL A 216 26.80 -7.64 -1.67
CA VAL A 216 27.58 -8.43 -2.63
C VAL A 216 28.93 -8.72 -2.00
N ASN A 217 29.26 -10.01 -1.87
CA ASN A 217 30.53 -10.46 -1.34
C ASN A 217 31.60 -10.39 -2.44
N ILE A 218 32.70 -9.69 -2.15
CA ILE A 218 33.81 -9.45 -3.08
C ILE A 218 35.07 -10.03 -2.47
N THR A 219 35.67 -11.02 -3.11
CA THR A 219 36.89 -11.68 -2.63
C THR A 219 38.00 -11.60 -3.67
N VAL A 220 39.26 -11.60 -3.22
CA VAL A 220 40.39 -11.82 -4.13
C VAL A 220 40.61 -13.32 -4.27
N ASN A 221 40.50 -13.85 -5.49
CA ASN A 221 40.72 -15.26 -5.77
C ASN A 221 42.09 -15.69 -5.24
N ASP A 222 42.15 -16.85 -4.58
CA ASP A 222 43.35 -17.42 -3.93
C ASP A 222 43.88 -16.69 -2.67
N LYS A 223 43.19 -15.66 -2.16
CA LYS A 223 43.58 -14.94 -0.93
C LYS A 223 42.41 -14.81 0.04
N ASN A 224 42.67 -14.92 1.36
CA ASN A 224 41.67 -14.76 2.42
C ASN A 224 41.29 -13.27 2.67
N ARG A 225 41.13 -12.49 1.58
CA ARG A 225 40.82 -11.06 1.61
C ARG A 225 39.48 -10.84 0.90
N GLY A 226 38.56 -10.16 1.58
CA GLY A 226 37.28 -9.82 1.01
C GLY A 226 36.66 -8.58 1.66
N THR A 227 35.64 -8.04 0.99
CA THR A 227 34.80 -6.96 1.47
C THR A 227 33.37 -7.20 1.00
N ILE A 228 32.43 -6.41 1.49
CA ILE A 228 31.02 -6.47 1.12
C ILE A 228 30.58 -5.07 0.67
N THR A 229 29.69 -5.00 -0.33
CA THR A 229 29.14 -3.72 -0.78
C THR A 229 28.24 -3.07 0.26
N ASP A 230 28.29 -1.73 0.34
CA ASP A 230 27.40 -0.92 1.18
C ASP A 230 25.96 -0.86 0.63
N GLU A 231 25.07 -0.13 1.32
CA GLU A 231 23.66 0.01 0.94
C GLU A 231 23.44 0.60 -0.47
N ASN A 232 24.41 1.33 -1.02
CA ASN A 232 24.35 1.93 -2.35
C ASN A 232 25.12 1.11 -3.40
N GLY A 233 25.65 -0.06 -3.02
CA GLY A 233 26.44 -0.92 -3.89
C GLY A 233 27.92 -0.55 -3.97
N ASN A 234 28.40 0.43 -3.21
CA ASN A 234 29.81 0.82 -3.25
C ASN A 234 30.66 -0.18 -2.48
N TYR A 235 31.91 -0.35 -2.91
CA TYR A 235 32.89 -1.16 -2.19
C TYR A 235 34.29 -0.56 -2.27
N LYS A 236 35.14 -1.00 -1.34
CA LYS A 236 36.58 -0.75 -1.35
C LYS A 236 37.32 -1.98 -0.82
N ILE A 237 38.29 -2.48 -1.58
CA ILE A 237 39.07 -3.69 -1.28
C ILE A 237 40.55 -3.49 -1.57
N ALA A 238 41.44 -4.05 -0.74
CA ALA A 238 42.87 -4.02 -0.99
C ALA A 238 43.27 -5.09 -2.03
N ALA A 239 43.72 -4.67 -3.21
CA ALA A 239 44.08 -5.54 -4.33
C ALA A 239 45.16 -4.88 -5.21
N GLU A 240 46.01 -5.70 -5.82
CA GLU A 240 47.12 -5.26 -6.68
C GLU A 240 46.84 -5.59 -8.16
N PRO A 241 47.46 -4.90 -9.13
CA PRO A 241 47.37 -5.27 -10.54
C PRO A 241 47.75 -6.75 -10.76
N GLY A 242 46.89 -7.49 -11.46
CA GLY A 242 46.97 -8.95 -11.66
C GLY A 242 46.19 -9.79 -10.64
N ASP A 243 45.67 -9.21 -9.55
CA ASP A 243 44.72 -9.90 -8.67
C ASP A 243 43.37 -10.11 -9.38
N VAL A 244 42.67 -11.20 -9.06
CA VAL A 244 41.33 -11.49 -9.62
C VAL A 244 40.26 -11.29 -8.55
N LEU A 245 39.32 -10.39 -8.78
CA LEU A 245 38.17 -10.15 -7.90
C LEU A 245 37.00 -11.03 -8.30
N VAL A 246 36.40 -11.71 -7.32
CA VAL A 246 35.18 -12.51 -7.48
C VAL A 246 34.04 -11.84 -6.73
N PHE A 247 33.01 -11.46 -7.48
CA PHE A 247 31.79 -10.82 -6.98
C PHE A 247 30.71 -11.90 -6.90
N SER A 248 30.12 -12.09 -5.73
CA SER A 248 29.13 -13.15 -5.49
C SER A 248 27.96 -12.65 -4.64
N SER A 249 26.76 -13.09 -5.00
CA SER A 249 25.50 -12.83 -4.29
C SER A 249 24.60 -14.06 -4.45
N LEU A 250 23.67 -14.26 -3.51
CA LEU A 250 22.82 -15.48 -3.45
C LEU A 250 21.97 -15.69 -4.70
N ASP A 251 21.43 -14.60 -5.27
CA ASP A 251 20.43 -14.66 -6.35
C ASP A 251 20.96 -14.16 -7.71
N MET A 252 22.28 -13.93 -7.81
CA MET A 252 22.93 -13.36 -9.00
C MET A 252 24.02 -14.28 -9.52
N LYS A 253 24.27 -14.27 -10.83
CA LYS A 253 25.46 -14.88 -11.43
C LYS A 253 26.70 -14.14 -10.95
N SER A 254 27.65 -14.88 -10.37
CA SER A 254 28.93 -14.33 -9.94
C SER A 254 29.69 -13.71 -11.12
N ALA A 255 30.33 -12.57 -10.90
CA ALA A 255 31.23 -11.94 -11.87
C ALA A 255 32.67 -12.09 -11.41
N VAL A 256 33.58 -12.22 -12.38
CA VAL A 256 35.03 -12.34 -12.12
C VAL A 256 35.73 -11.26 -12.94
N VAL A 257 36.53 -10.42 -12.28
CA VAL A 257 37.19 -9.28 -12.91
C VAL A 257 38.66 -9.22 -12.47
N GLU A 258 39.57 -9.19 -13.43
CA GLU A 258 41.00 -9.00 -13.18
C GLU A 258 41.31 -7.51 -12.93
N VAL A 259 42.13 -7.24 -11.91
CA VAL A 259 42.56 -5.88 -11.55
C VAL A 259 43.66 -5.45 -12.51
N GLY A 260 43.38 -4.43 -13.33
CA GLY A 260 44.40 -3.76 -14.15
C GLY A 260 44.97 -2.51 -13.45
N ASP A 261 45.46 -1.54 -14.23
CA ASP A 261 46.04 -0.29 -13.69
C ASP A 261 45.00 0.72 -13.13
N LYS A 262 43.71 0.35 -13.12
CA LYS A 262 42.61 1.25 -12.71
C LYS A 262 42.24 1.04 -11.24
N GLU A 263 42.21 2.12 -10.48
CA GLU A 263 41.78 2.16 -9.07
C GLU A 263 40.25 2.05 -8.89
N ILE A 264 39.48 2.20 -9.98
CA ILE A 264 38.00 2.13 -9.98
C ILE A 264 37.51 1.05 -10.94
N ILE A 265 36.75 0.08 -10.40
CA ILE A 265 36.15 -1.03 -11.15
C ILE A 265 34.66 -1.12 -10.80
N ASN A 266 33.79 -0.82 -11.77
CA ASN A 266 32.35 -0.95 -11.60
C ASN A 266 31.87 -2.26 -12.24
N VAL A 267 30.97 -2.97 -11.58
CA VAL A 267 30.56 -4.32 -12.01
C VAL A 267 29.04 -4.41 -12.07
N GLN A 268 28.51 -4.93 -13.16
CA GLN A 268 27.08 -5.24 -13.27
C GLN A 268 26.86 -6.75 -13.08
N LEU A 269 26.03 -7.15 -12.11
CA LEU A 269 25.62 -8.54 -11.93
C LEU A 269 24.29 -8.81 -12.63
N THR A 270 24.12 -10.04 -13.10
CA THR A 270 22.88 -10.51 -13.75
C THR A 270 22.21 -11.60 -12.94
N GLU A 271 20.88 -11.65 -12.92
CA GLU A 271 20.09 -12.63 -12.15
C GLU A 271 20.42 -14.09 -12.48
N LEU A 272 20.37 -14.95 -11.44
CA LEU A 272 20.53 -16.38 -11.55
C LEU A 272 19.18 -17.05 -11.91
N ILE A 273 18.93 -17.30 -13.20
CA ILE A 273 17.74 -18.04 -13.64
C ILE A 273 18.04 -19.55 -13.53
N ASN A 274 17.53 -20.20 -12.48
CA ASN A 274 17.42 -21.66 -12.40
C ASN A 274 16.08 -22.10 -12.98
N GLU A 275 16.06 -22.44 -14.27
CA GLU A 275 14.93 -23.17 -14.87
C GLU A 275 15.03 -24.65 -14.47
N LEU A 276 14.09 -25.10 -13.62
CA LEU A 276 13.76 -26.50 -13.45
C LEU A 276 12.45 -26.77 -14.19
N GLY A 277 12.50 -27.57 -15.26
CA GLY A 277 11.33 -28.28 -15.76
C GLY A 277 10.88 -29.37 -14.77
N PRO A 278 9.59 -29.77 -14.80
CA PRO A 278 9.33 -31.13 -15.24
C PRO A 278 8.01 -31.33 -16.04
N ALA A 279 7.92 -32.53 -16.61
CA ALA A 279 6.95 -33.05 -17.55
C ALA A 279 5.60 -33.55 -16.95
N ILE A 280 4.55 -33.48 -17.79
CA ILE A 280 3.42 -34.39 -18.12
C ILE A 280 3.01 -35.45 -17.07
N ILE A 281 1.71 -35.60 -16.66
CA ILE A 281 0.68 -36.53 -17.21
C ILE A 281 -0.77 -36.17 -16.76
N LYS A 282 -1.72 -36.42 -17.69
CA LYS A 282 -3.21 -36.33 -17.69
C LYS A 282 -3.87 -37.19 -16.57
N THR A 283 -5.11 -37.03 -16.10
CA THR A 283 -6.42 -36.88 -16.77
C THR A 283 -7.48 -36.72 -15.68
N ARG A 284 -8.54 -35.93 -15.89
CA ARG A 284 -9.93 -36.36 -15.66
C ARG A 284 -10.82 -35.63 -16.66
N LYS A 285 -11.57 -36.45 -17.40
CA LYS A 285 -12.55 -36.07 -18.42
C LYS A 285 -13.70 -35.36 -17.70
N GLY A 286 -13.73 -34.03 -17.78
CA GLY A 286 -14.98 -33.28 -17.57
C GLY A 286 -15.80 -33.41 -18.83
N GLU A 287 -17.09 -33.69 -18.71
CA GLU A 287 -18.00 -33.67 -19.86
C GLU A 287 -17.92 -32.31 -20.54
N GLU A 288 -17.81 -32.28 -21.87
CA GLU A 288 -17.85 -31.04 -22.64
C GLU A 288 -19.19 -30.33 -22.37
N GLU A 289 -19.12 -29.23 -21.62
CA GLU A 289 -20.23 -28.30 -21.50
C GLU A 289 -20.33 -27.52 -22.82
N GLU A 290 -21.43 -27.70 -23.56
CA GLU A 290 -21.74 -26.81 -24.69
C GLU A 290 -22.08 -25.42 -24.14
N LEU A 291 -21.05 -24.59 -23.98
CA LEU A 291 -21.18 -23.18 -23.64
C LEU A 291 -21.56 -22.39 -24.88
N ILE A 292 -22.51 -21.47 -24.74
CA ILE A 292 -22.97 -20.59 -25.82
C ILE A 292 -22.94 -19.14 -25.36
N ASN A 293 -22.56 -18.24 -26.26
CA ASN A 293 -22.54 -16.81 -25.95
C ASN A 293 -23.97 -16.25 -25.98
N ASN A 294 -24.44 -15.64 -24.90
CA ASN A 294 -25.76 -14.97 -24.84
C ASN A 294 -25.69 -13.43 -25.06
N GLY A 295 -24.52 -12.91 -25.39
CA GLY A 295 -24.25 -11.50 -25.70
C GLY A 295 -23.13 -10.89 -24.86
N ASN A 296 -22.91 -11.37 -23.63
CA ASN A 296 -21.85 -10.87 -22.74
C ASN A 296 -21.24 -11.95 -21.82
N GLN A 297 -21.74 -13.19 -21.86
CA GLN A 297 -21.30 -14.30 -21.01
C GLN A 297 -21.44 -15.62 -21.79
N LEU A 298 -20.53 -16.56 -21.51
CA LEU A 298 -20.65 -17.95 -21.92
C LEU A 298 -21.56 -18.67 -20.92
N VAL A 299 -22.66 -19.25 -21.41
CA VAL A 299 -23.65 -19.95 -20.57
C VAL A 299 -23.83 -21.37 -21.04
N ASN A 300 -23.91 -22.31 -20.10
CA ASN A 300 -24.19 -23.71 -20.42
C ASN A 300 -25.56 -23.82 -21.10
N LYS A 301 -25.58 -24.34 -22.33
CA LYS A 301 -26.79 -24.48 -23.14
C LYS A 301 -27.87 -25.32 -22.45
N LYS A 302 -27.50 -26.27 -21.59
CA LYS A 302 -28.44 -27.09 -20.81
C LYS A 302 -29.13 -26.30 -19.68
N ALA A 303 -28.55 -25.18 -19.24
CA ALA A 303 -29.11 -24.32 -18.18
C ALA A 303 -30.12 -23.29 -18.72
N LEU A 304 -30.29 -23.18 -20.04
CA LEU A 304 -31.20 -22.20 -20.63
C LEU A 304 -32.64 -22.73 -20.70
N GLY A 305 -33.58 -21.97 -20.15
CA GLY A 305 -35.02 -22.21 -20.28
C GLY A 305 -35.62 -21.89 -21.66
N TYR A 306 -34.79 -21.65 -22.68
CA TYR A 306 -35.21 -21.28 -24.04
C TYR A 306 -34.28 -21.87 -25.11
N ALA A 307 -34.82 -22.09 -26.31
CA ALA A 307 -34.07 -22.68 -27.41
C ALA A 307 -33.07 -21.68 -28.02
N VAL A 308 -31.78 -22.03 -27.97
CA VAL A 308 -30.66 -21.34 -28.65
C VAL A 308 -29.99 -22.29 -29.63
N GLN A 309 -29.56 -21.73 -30.77
CA GLN A 309 -28.72 -22.44 -31.73
C GLN A 309 -27.41 -21.67 -31.88
N SER A 310 -26.29 -22.38 -31.84
CA SER A 310 -24.95 -21.84 -32.05
C SER A 310 -24.19 -22.72 -33.04
N ILE A 311 -23.25 -22.13 -33.76
CA ILE A 311 -22.22 -22.82 -34.54
C ILE A 311 -20.87 -22.22 -34.18
N ASP A 312 -19.82 -23.03 -34.17
CA ASP A 312 -18.45 -22.60 -33.90
C ASP A 312 -17.70 -22.32 -35.22
N SER A 313 -16.40 -22.03 -35.10
CA SER A 313 -15.54 -21.79 -36.27
C SER A 313 -15.34 -23.01 -37.15
N GLU A 314 -15.49 -24.24 -36.63
CA GLU A 314 -15.29 -25.48 -37.38
C GLU A 314 -16.50 -25.75 -38.30
N ASP A 315 -17.68 -25.32 -37.85
CA ASP A 315 -18.91 -25.31 -38.66
C ASP A 315 -18.92 -24.24 -39.77
N ILE A 316 -18.05 -23.24 -39.67
CA ILE A 316 -17.91 -22.14 -40.63
C ILE A 316 -16.73 -22.48 -41.55
N GLY A 317 -16.99 -23.22 -42.63
CA GLY A 317 -15.94 -23.68 -43.56
C GLY A 317 -15.04 -22.55 -44.09
N ASP A 318 -13.75 -22.86 -44.25
CA ASP A 318 -12.66 -21.94 -44.67
C ASP A 318 -12.87 -21.29 -46.05
N ASP A 319 -13.82 -21.79 -46.85
CA ASP A 319 -14.12 -21.33 -48.20
C ASP A 319 -15.16 -20.20 -48.26
N ARG A 320 -15.70 -19.76 -47.11
CA ARG A 320 -16.75 -18.75 -47.02
C ARG A 320 -16.17 -17.35 -46.91
N ASN A 321 -16.35 -16.54 -47.95
CA ASN A 321 -15.81 -15.17 -48.04
C ASN A 321 -16.76 -14.05 -47.56
N THR A 322 -18.00 -14.38 -47.16
CA THR A 322 -18.96 -13.39 -46.63
C THR A 322 -19.72 -13.93 -45.42
N LEU A 323 -20.13 -13.04 -44.51
CA LEU A 323 -20.93 -13.40 -43.33
C LEU A 323 -22.27 -14.05 -43.70
N GLY A 324 -22.89 -13.64 -44.82
CA GLY A 324 -24.13 -14.23 -45.30
C GLY A 324 -23.98 -15.71 -45.63
N ARG A 325 -22.86 -16.09 -46.26
CA ARG A 325 -22.53 -17.49 -46.55
C ARG A 325 -22.19 -18.25 -45.28
N ALA A 326 -21.49 -17.61 -44.34
CA ALA A 326 -21.12 -18.20 -43.05
C ALA A 326 -22.33 -18.73 -42.25
N ILE A 327 -23.47 -18.03 -42.30
CA ILE A 327 -24.66 -18.38 -41.51
C ILE A 327 -25.79 -19.03 -42.34
N ALA A 328 -25.73 -18.99 -43.67
CA ALA A 328 -26.77 -19.54 -44.54
C ALA A 328 -26.96 -21.05 -44.34
N GLY A 329 -28.20 -21.46 -44.08
CA GLY A 329 -28.58 -22.86 -43.91
C GLY A 329 -28.08 -23.53 -42.62
N LYS A 330 -27.37 -22.81 -41.76
CA LYS A 330 -26.77 -23.34 -40.52
C LYS A 330 -27.72 -23.32 -39.32
N PHE A 331 -28.76 -22.49 -39.36
CA PHE A 331 -29.70 -22.32 -38.28
C PHE A 331 -31.14 -22.55 -38.75
N SER A 332 -31.88 -23.39 -38.03
CA SER A 332 -33.29 -23.67 -38.35
C SER A 332 -34.15 -22.43 -38.15
N GLY A 333 -34.94 -22.05 -39.16
CA GLY A 333 -35.80 -20.86 -39.12
C GLY A 333 -35.06 -19.52 -39.29
N VAL A 334 -33.82 -19.55 -39.77
CA VAL A 334 -33.06 -18.36 -40.19
C VAL A 334 -32.92 -18.38 -41.71
N SER A 335 -33.26 -17.28 -42.38
CA SER A 335 -33.09 -17.11 -43.82
C SER A 335 -32.34 -15.81 -44.10
N THR A 336 -31.20 -15.87 -44.79
CA THR A 336 -30.33 -14.70 -45.03
C THR A 336 -30.85 -13.77 -46.13
N GLY A 337 -31.85 -14.19 -46.90
CA GLY A 337 -32.44 -13.41 -48.01
C GLY A 337 -31.52 -13.28 -49.23
N ASN A 338 -30.26 -12.89 -49.02
CA ASN A 338 -29.16 -12.91 -49.98
C ASN A 338 -27.95 -13.58 -49.32
N VAL A 339 -27.42 -14.65 -49.93
CA VAL A 339 -26.28 -15.39 -49.38
C VAL A 339 -24.99 -14.56 -49.34
N ASP A 340 -24.86 -13.55 -50.19
CA ASP A 340 -23.68 -12.68 -50.20
C ASP A 340 -23.83 -11.47 -49.27
N ASN A 341 -25.02 -11.23 -48.70
CA ASN A 341 -25.29 -10.09 -47.83
C ASN A 341 -26.21 -10.48 -46.64
N ALA A 342 -25.61 -10.58 -45.45
CA ALA A 342 -26.32 -10.97 -44.22
C ALA A 342 -27.32 -9.92 -43.70
N SER A 343 -27.38 -8.72 -44.28
CA SER A 343 -28.32 -7.67 -43.85
C SER A 343 -29.78 -8.06 -44.01
N LEU A 344 -30.12 -8.92 -44.96
CA LEU A 344 -31.51 -9.33 -45.18
C LEU A 344 -31.92 -10.55 -44.34
N THR A 345 -31.16 -10.88 -43.30
CA THR A 345 -31.43 -12.05 -42.46
C THR A 345 -32.71 -11.89 -41.64
N ILE A 346 -33.61 -12.86 -41.76
CA ILE A 346 -34.90 -12.94 -41.06
C ILE A 346 -34.92 -14.20 -40.19
N ILE A 347 -35.39 -14.06 -38.95
CA ILE A 347 -35.56 -15.15 -37.99
C ILE A 347 -37.06 -15.37 -37.76
N ARG A 348 -37.57 -16.57 -38.08
CA ARG A 348 -39.00 -16.97 -37.96
C ARG A 348 -39.99 -16.25 -38.90
N GLY A 349 -39.57 -15.92 -40.12
CA GLY A 349 -40.47 -15.39 -41.17
C GLY A 349 -40.84 -13.91 -40.99
N MET A 350 -41.64 -13.38 -41.93
CA MET A 350 -42.04 -11.96 -41.94
C MET A 350 -43.24 -11.73 -41.00
N ASN A 351 -43.03 -10.94 -39.94
CA ASN A 351 -44.06 -10.62 -38.94
C ASN A 351 -44.80 -9.30 -39.24
N SER A 352 -44.42 -8.57 -40.29
CA SER A 352 -45.04 -7.33 -40.72
C SER A 352 -44.99 -7.15 -42.24
N ILE A 353 -46.07 -6.63 -42.84
CA ILE A 353 -46.15 -6.31 -44.27
C ILE A 353 -45.52 -4.93 -44.58
N LEU A 354 -45.49 -4.02 -43.60
CA LEU A 354 -45.04 -2.61 -43.77
C LEU A 354 -43.88 -2.20 -42.83
N GLY A 355 -43.45 -3.07 -41.92
CA GLY A 355 -42.41 -2.79 -40.91
C GLY A 355 -41.13 -3.60 -41.10
N ASN A 356 -40.09 -3.28 -40.30
CA ASN A 356 -38.82 -4.02 -40.31
C ASN A 356 -39.00 -5.47 -39.81
N ASN A 357 -38.55 -6.44 -40.60
CA ASN A 357 -38.57 -7.87 -40.28
C ASN A 357 -37.17 -8.48 -40.07
N PHE A 358 -36.11 -7.70 -40.24
CA PHE A 358 -34.74 -8.21 -40.19
C PHE A 358 -34.21 -8.34 -38.78
N ALA A 359 -33.32 -9.31 -38.57
CA ALA A 359 -32.64 -9.57 -37.31
C ALA A 359 -31.64 -8.46 -36.95
N LEU A 360 -31.41 -8.28 -35.65
CA LEU A 360 -30.32 -7.45 -35.13
C LEU A 360 -29.01 -8.25 -35.12
N PHE A 361 -27.95 -7.69 -35.67
CA PHE A 361 -26.61 -8.25 -35.55
C PHE A 361 -25.87 -7.57 -34.40
N VAL A 362 -25.18 -8.35 -33.58
CA VAL A 362 -24.38 -7.88 -32.46
C VAL A 362 -23.01 -8.52 -32.58
N VAL A 363 -21.97 -7.71 -32.67
CA VAL A 363 -20.59 -8.19 -32.81
C VAL A 363 -19.85 -7.85 -31.54
N ASN A 364 -19.30 -8.87 -30.86
CA ASN A 364 -18.58 -8.72 -29.59
C ASN A 364 -19.37 -7.90 -28.54
N GLY A 365 -20.69 -8.13 -28.45
CA GLY A 365 -21.58 -7.43 -27.52
C GLY A 365 -22.06 -6.04 -27.98
N ILE A 366 -21.59 -5.52 -29.12
CA ILE A 366 -21.98 -4.22 -29.67
C ILE A 366 -23.03 -4.41 -30.79
N PRO A 367 -24.25 -3.86 -30.65
CA PRO A 367 -25.25 -3.89 -31.72
C PRO A 367 -24.78 -3.10 -32.95
N VAL A 368 -24.88 -3.69 -34.13
CA VAL A 368 -24.54 -3.02 -35.40
C VAL A 368 -25.77 -2.28 -35.92
N PRO A 369 -25.75 -0.94 -35.96
CA PRO A 369 -26.91 -0.15 -36.36
C PRO A 369 -27.18 -0.27 -37.87
N ARG A 370 -28.46 -0.27 -38.25
CA ARG A 370 -28.88 -0.19 -39.66
C ARG A 370 -29.05 1.28 -40.05
N SER A 371 -28.52 1.69 -41.21
CA SER A 371 -28.77 3.04 -41.75
C SER A 371 -30.26 3.18 -42.11
N ARG A 372 -30.85 4.35 -41.85
CA ARG A 372 -32.28 4.61 -42.11
C ARG A 372 -32.59 4.94 -43.57
N ILE A 373 -31.58 5.18 -44.41
CA ILE A 373 -31.77 5.75 -45.75
C ILE A 373 -31.72 4.68 -46.85
N ASP A 374 -30.94 3.60 -46.64
CA ASP A 374 -30.91 2.43 -47.51
C ASP A 374 -31.09 1.19 -46.63
N ALA A 375 -32.04 0.31 -46.95
CA ALA A 375 -32.51 -0.78 -46.09
C ALA A 375 -31.48 -1.89 -45.73
N GLN A 376 -30.19 -1.68 -46.01
CA GLN A 376 -29.09 -2.61 -45.79
C GLN A 376 -28.13 -2.12 -44.70
N ALA A 377 -27.75 -3.03 -43.81
CA ALA A 377 -26.61 -2.86 -42.92
C ALA A 377 -25.36 -3.36 -43.64
N ASN A 378 -24.23 -2.67 -43.50
CA ASN A 378 -22.96 -3.16 -44.02
C ASN A 378 -22.31 -4.08 -42.98
N TYR A 379 -22.04 -5.33 -43.36
CA TYR A 379 -21.34 -6.31 -42.52
C TYR A 379 -20.02 -6.79 -43.14
N ASP A 380 -19.54 -6.13 -44.20
CA ASP A 380 -18.34 -6.51 -44.95
C ASP A 380 -17.05 -6.34 -44.13
N PHE A 381 -17.14 -5.65 -42.98
CA PHE A 381 -16.04 -5.54 -42.01
C PHE A 381 -15.81 -6.81 -41.17
N ILE A 382 -16.71 -7.80 -41.26
CA ILE A 382 -16.62 -9.05 -40.51
C ILE A 382 -16.09 -10.13 -41.45
N ASN A 383 -14.83 -10.47 -41.30
CA ASN A 383 -14.23 -11.60 -42.01
C ASN A 383 -14.67 -12.92 -41.35
N PRO A 384 -15.28 -13.87 -42.09
CA PRO A 384 -15.70 -15.15 -41.54
C PRO A 384 -14.58 -15.95 -40.85
N ASN A 385 -13.34 -15.82 -41.33
CA ASN A 385 -12.18 -16.50 -40.73
C ASN A 385 -11.82 -15.97 -39.34
N ASP A 386 -12.27 -14.77 -39.01
CA ASP A 386 -12.06 -14.14 -37.71
C ASP A 386 -13.20 -14.43 -36.73
N ILE A 387 -14.23 -15.18 -37.14
CA ILE A 387 -15.36 -15.58 -36.30
C ILE A 387 -14.96 -16.81 -35.47
N ALA A 388 -15.24 -16.74 -34.17
CA ALA A 388 -15.09 -17.86 -33.23
C ALA A 388 -16.40 -18.61 -33.04
N ASP A 389 -17.52 -17.90 -32.86
CA ASP A 389 -18.85 -18.48 -32.79
C ASP A 389 -19.93 -17.53 -33.34
N VAL A 390 -21.03 -18.11 -33.82
CA VAL A 390 -22.27 -17.40 -34.15
C VAL A 390 -23.43 -18.01 -33.37
N THR A 391 -24.08 -17.18 -32.54
CA THR A 391 -25.23 -17.61 -31.73
C THR A 391 -26.51 -16.90 -32.13
N VAL A 392 -27.61 -17.64 -32.32
CA VAL A 392 -28.93 -17.10 -32.71
C VAL A 392 -29.91 -17.13 -31.53
N LEU A 393 -30.34 -15.95 -31.09
CA LEU A 393 -31.38 -15.78 -30.07
C LEU A 393 -32.74 -15.51 -30.72
N LYS A 394 -33.77 -16.25 -30.30
CA LYS A 394 -35.12 -16.20 -30.90
C LYS A 394 -36.19 -15.76 -29.88
N GLY A 395 -37.12 -14.89 -30.31
CA GLY A 395 -38.29 -14.50 -29.51
C GLY A 395 -37.93 -13.79 -28.20
N TYR A 396 -38.52 -14.23 -27.08
CA TYR A 396 -38.38 -13.60 -25.76
C TYR A 396 -36.91 -13.50 -25.28
N ALA A 397 -36.05 -14.45 -25.65
CA ALA A 397 -34.64 -14.43 -25.31
C ALA A 397 -33.91 -13.20 -25.89
N ALA A 398 -34.28 -12.81 -27.12
CA ALA A 398 -33.69 -11.66 -27.80
C ALA A 398 -34.24 -10.33 -27.26
N THR A 399 -35.54 -10.26 -26.95
CA THR A 399 -36.18 -9.02 -26.44
C THR A 399 -35.85 -8.75 -24.98
N ASN A 400 -35.69 -9.78 -24.14
CA ASN A 400 -35.27 -9.60 -22.76
C ASN A 400 -33.88 -8.96 -22.68
N ARG A 401 -33.02 -9.23 -23.67
CA ARG A 401 -31.64 -8.75 -23.68
C ARG A 401 -31.43 -7.46 -24.47
N PHE A 402 -31.99 -7.36 -25.67
CA PHE A 402 -31.76 -6.25 -26.60
C PHE A 402 -32.99 -5.35 -26.78
N GLY A 403 -33.99 -5.48 -25.90
CA GLY A 403 -35.20 -4.67 -25.88
C GLY A 403 -35.97 -4.75 -27.20
N ALA A 404 -36.60 -3.65 -27.59
CA ALA A 404 -37.41 -3.57 -28.81
C ALA A 404 -36.63 -3.86 -30.10
N GLN A 405 -35.30 -3.68 -30.11
CA GLN A 405 -34.45 -3.96 -31.28
C GLN A 405 -34.25 -5.46 -31.51
N GLY A 406 -34.31 -6.27 -30.46
CA GLY A 406 -34.23 -7.74 -30.53
C GLY A 406 -35.54 -8.43 -30.90
N ARG A 407 -36.63 -7.68 -31.16
CA ARG A 407 -37.99 -8.24 -31.41
C ARG A 407 -38.06 -9.21 -32.59
N ASN A 408 -37.22 -9.00 -33.60
CA ASN A 408 -37.14 -9.84 -34.78
C ASN A 408 -36.05 -10.94 -34.69
N GLY A 409 -35.52 -11.19 -33.48
CA GLY A 409 -34.39 -12.08 -33.22
C GLY A 409 -33.03 -11.38 -33.34
N VAL A 410 -32.00 -12.00 -32.74
CA VAL A 410 -30.64 -11.47 -32.66
C VAL A 410 -29.64 -12.52 -33.14
N ILE A 411 -28.66 -12.09 -33.94
CA ILE A 411 -27.50 -12.87 -34.35
C ILE A 411 -26.28 -12.28 -33.65
N LEU A 412 -25.72 -13.06 -32.74
CA LEU A 412 -24.51 -12.74 -32.00
C LEU A 412 -23.31 -13.29 -32.77
N ILE A 413 -22.29 -12.48 -32.95
CA ILE A 413 -21.02 -12.86 -33.58
C ILE A 413 -19.91 -12.56 -32.59
N THR A 414 -19.15 -13.59 -32.22
CA THR A 414 -17.94 -13.46 -31.42
C THR A 414 -16.73 -13.63 -32.32
N THR A 415 -15.76 -12.71 -32.25
CA THR A 415 -14.50 -12.85 -33.00
C THR A 415 -13.42 -13.57 -32.20
N LYS A 416 -12.47 -14.23 -32.88
CA LYS A 416 -11.32 -14.92 -32.26
C LYS A 416 -10.50 -13.99 -31.35
N ASN A 417 -10.34 -12.72 -31.74
CA ASN A 417 -9.68 -11.69 -30.92
C ASN A 417 -10.51 -11.30 -29.67
N ALA A 418 -11.83 -11.32 -29.78
CA ALA A 418 -12.69 -11.12 -28.61
C ALA A 418 -12.59 -12.32 -27.66
N VAL A 419 -12.55 -13.55 -28.17
CA VAL A 419 -12.30 -14.75 -27.35
C VAL A 419 -10.96 -14.63 -26.64
N ALA A 420 -9.87 -14.18 -27.30
CA ALA A 420 -8.59 -13.93 -26.64
C ALA A 420 -8.66 -12.87 -25.52
N ASN A 421 -9.53 -11.86 -25.65
CA ASN A 421 -9.81 -10.86 -24.61
C ASN A 421 -10.79 -11.38 -23.53
N PHE A 422 -11.67 -12.32 -23.86
CA PHE A 422 -12.58 -12.99 -22.92
C PHE A 422 -11.82 -14.06 -22.12
N THR A 423 -10.91 -14.81 -22.72
CA THR A 423 -10.06 -15.80 -22.04
C THR A 423 -9.01 -15.13 -21.15
N SER A 424 -8.47 -13.97 -21.54
CA SER A 424 -7.60 -13.17 -20.66
C SER A 424 -8.37 -12.38 -19.58
N ALA A 425 -9.67 -12.15 -19.77
CA ALA A 425 -10.58 -11.64 -18.73
C ALA A 425 -11.11 -12.75 -17.80
N GLU A 426 -11.26 -13.99 -18.27
CA GLU A 426 -11.69 -15.17 -17.50
C GLU A 426 -10.54 -15.83 -16.73
N GLU A 427 -9.30 -15.82 -17.25
CA GLU A 427 -8.12 -16.18 -16.44
C GLU A 427 -7.90 -15.23 -15.25
N ASN A 428 -8.47 -14.02 -15.32
CA ASN A 428 -8.36 -12.98 -14.29
C ASN A 428 -9.67 -12.71 -13.53
N ASN A 429 -10.72 -13.51 -13.74
CA ASN A 429 -11.94 -13.38 -12.96
C ASN A 429 -12.54 -14.77 -12.67
N PRO A 430 -12.11 -15.43 -11.59
CA PRO A 430 -12.92 -16.49 -11.06
C PRO A 430 -14.13 -15.81 -10.42
N ASP A 431 -15.22 -15.65 -11.17
CA ASP A 431 -16.53 -15.87 -10.56
C ASP A 431 -16.53 -17.34 -10.17
N LYS A 432 -15.85 -17.63 -9.06
CA LYS A 432 -15.95 -18.86 -8.30
C LYS A 432 -17.36 -18.80 -7.72
N THR A 433 -18.37 -19.14 -8.51
CA THR A 433 -19.56 -19.74 -7.96
C THR A 433 -19.11 -21.08 -7.38
N VAL A 434 -18.56 -21.02 -6.15
CA VAL A 434 -18.26 -22.22 -5.38
C VAL A 434 -19.63 -22.80 -5.06
N GLU A 435 -19.90 -24.01 -5.54
CA GLU A 435 -21.06 -24.75 -5.08
C GLU A 435 -20.90 -24.95 -3.56
N ILE A 436 -21.75 -24.27 -2.78
CA ILE A 436 -21.58 -24.16 -1.35
C ILE A 436 -22.04 -25.48 -0.70
N GLU A 437 -21.07 -26.29 -0.26
CA GLU A 437 -21.36 -27.44 0.60
C GLU A 437 -21.59 -26.96 2.04
N TYR A 438 -22.85 -27.01 2.50
CA TYR A 438 -23.22 -26.68 3.87
C TYR A 438 -22.90 -27.81 4.84
N LYS A 439 -22.13 -27.51 5.89
CA LYS A 439 -21.76 -28.42 6.98
C LYS A 439 -22.42 -28.02 8.30
N PRO A 440 -22.77 -28.96 9.19
CA PRO A 440 -23.39 -28.65 10.47
C PRO A 440 -22.41 -27.96 11.43
N TYR A 441 -22.87 -26.88 12.10
CA TYR A 441 -22.14 -26.13 13.10
C TYR A 441 -22.59 -26.52 14.51
N THR A 442 -21.67 -27.00 15.35
CA THR A 442 -22.02 -27.54 16.67
C THR A 442 -21.87 -26.53 17.81
N SER A 443 -21.02 -25.51 17.66
CA SER A 443 -20.73 -24.52 18.69
C SER A 443 -21.86 -23.49 18.89
N SER A 444 -21.72 -22.66 19.93
CA SER A 444 -22.64 -21.54 20.18
C SER A 444 -22.45 -20.44 19.13
N LEU A 445 -23.56 -19.81 18.72
CA LEU A 445 -23.55 -18.67 17.80
C LEU A 445 -23.48 -17.36 18.60
N GLN A 446 -22.34 -17.13 19.24
CA GLN A 446 -22.07 -15.89 19.97
C GLN A 446 -20.76 -15.29 19.49
N VAL A 447 -20.77 -13.98 19.24
CA VAL A 447 -19.55 -13.22 18.97
C VAL A 447 -18.71 -13.26 20.24
N SER A 448 -17.52 -13.84 20.14
CA SER A 448 -16.64 -14.03 21.29
C SER A 448 -15.84 -12.75 21.55
N GLN A 449 -15.80 -12.32 22.81
CA GLN A 449 -14.85 -11.29 23.24
C GLN A 449 -13.48 -11.92 23.49
N GLU A 450 -12.42 -11.22 23.11
CA GLU A 450 -11.06 -11.61 23.49
C GLU A 450 -10.91 -11.51 25.01
N SER A 451 -10.36 -12.55 25.64
CA SER A 451 -10.02 -12.50 27.06
C SER A 451 -8.97 -11.42 27.29
N ASP A 452 -9.02 -10.74 28.43
CA ASP A 452 -7.95 -9.81 28.80
C ASP A 452 -6.63 -10.58 28.96
N SER A 453 -5.56 -10.03 28.39
CA SER A 453 -4.21 -10.48 28.72
C SER A 453 -3.83 -10.08 30.15
N ASN A 454 -2.69 -10.59 30.62
CA ASN A 454 -2.18 -10.24 31.94
C ASN A 454 -1.90 -8.73 32.05
N PHE A 455 -1.31 -8.11 31.03
CA PHE A 455 -1.00 -6.68 31.07
C PHE A 455 -2.27 -5.82 30.99
N VAL A 456 -3.28 -6.16 30.17
CA VAL A 456 -4.58 -5.44 30.18
C VAL A 456 -5.27 -5.59 31.54
N SER A 457 -5.21 -6.78 32.14
CA SER A 457 -5.73 -7.03 33.48
C SER A 457 -5.03 -6.17 34.54
N MET A 458 -3.71 -5.95 34.42
CA MET A 458 -2.97 -5.04 35.30
C MET A 458 -3.42 -3.59 35.11
N LEU A 459 -3.60 -3.12 33.87
CA LEU A 459 -4.08 -1.76 33.57
C LEU A 459 -5.48 -1.51 34.12
N LYS A 460 -6.39 -2.48 33.97
CA LYS A 460 -7.78 -2.40 34.47
C LYS A 460 -7.88 -2.38 36.00
N LYS A 461 -6.88 -2.91 36.71
CA LYS A 461 -6.80 -2.87 38.18
C LYS A 461 -6.33 -1.52 38.71
N SER A 462 -5.75 -0.66 37.87
CA SER A 462 -5.37 0.68 38.29
C SER A 462 -6.59 1.53 38.66
N PRO A 463 -6.52 2.36 39.71
CA PRO A 463 -7.64 3.19 40.17
C PRO A 463 -8.23 4.13 39.11
N ASP A 464 -7.38 4.64 38.22
CA ASP A 464 -7.78 5.52 37.12
C ASP A 464 -6.90 5.30 35.88
N VAL A 465 -7.24 6.01 34.79
CA VAL A 465 -6.55 5.83 33.50
C VAL A 465 -5.12 6.38 33.51
N GLU A 466 -4.82 7.39 34.33
CA GLU A 466 -3.45 7.95 34.43
C GLU A 466 -2.55 6.99 35.20
N GLN A 467 -3.04 6.39 36.29
CA GLN A 467 -2.35 5.30 36.99
C GLN A 467 -2.26 4.04 36.13
N GLY A 468 -3.25 3.79 35.28
CA GLY A 468 -3.18 2.78 34.22
C GLY A 468 -2.01 3.06 33.27
N TYR A 469 -1.88 4.29 32.80
CA TYR A 469 -0.79 4.68 31.91
C TYR A 469 0.59 4.61 32.59
N SER A 470 0.71 5.03 33.85
CA SER A 470 1.93 4.79 34.64
C SER A 470 2.26 3.30 34.73
N LYS A 471 1.25 2.43 34.90
CA LYS A 471 1.45 0.98 34.93
C LYS A 471 1.89 0.43 33.57
N TYR A 472 1.41 0.99 32.46
CA TYR A 472 1.92 0.67 31.12
C TYR A 472 3.41 1.03 31.00
N LEU A 473 3.81 2.23 31.45
CA LEU A 473 5.20 2.68 31.41
C LEU A 473 6.11 1.77 32.25
N ASP A 474 5.67 1.32 33.44
CA ASP A 474 6.42 0.33 34.25
C ASP A 474 6.70 -0.98 33.49
N LEU A 475 5.79 -1.38 32.61
CA LEU A 475 5.86 -2.65 31.87
C LEU A 475 6.63 -2.50 30.55
N LEU A 476 6.81 -1.28 30.06
CA LEU A 476 7.33 -0.98 28.72
C LEU A 476 8.69 -1.63 28.47
N SER A 477 9.69 -1.39 29.34
CA SER A 477 11.07 -1.85 29.13
C SER A 477 11.22 -3.37 29.09
N SER A 478 10.27 -4.13 29.66
CA SER A 478 10.28 -5.60 29.63
C SER A 478 9.47 -6.20 28.47
N ASN A 479 8.82 -5.37 27.65
CA ASN A 479 7.90 -5.80 26.59
C ASN A 479 8.13 -5.06 25.25
N GLU A 480 9.29 -4.43 25.06
CA GLU A 480 9.57 -3.67 23.83
C GLU A 480 9.61 -4.55 22.58
N ASP A 481 9.91 -5.84 22.71
CA ASP A 481 9.90 -6.81 21.62
C ASP A 481 8.55 -7.55 21.47
N ASN A 482 7.53 -7.16 22.23
CA ASN A 482 6.21 -7.78 22.19
C ASN A 482 5.20 -6.85 21.51
N VAL A 483 4.93 -7.07 20.23
CA VAL A 483 3.98 -6.24 19.48
C VAL A 483 2.58 -6.30 20.10
N SER A 484 2.13 -7.48 20.55
CA SER A 484 0.80 -7.64 21.15
C SER A 484 0.62 -6.79 22.42
N PHE A 485 1.68 -6.55 23.19
CA PHE A 485 1.65 -5.64 24.34
C PHE A 485 1.22 -4.23 23.92
N PHE A 486 1.84 -3.65 22.87
CA PHE A 486 1.46 -2.33 22.38
C PHE A 486 0.04 -2.29 21.82
N LEU A 487 -0.37 -3.29 21.04
CA LEU A 487 -1.71 -3.35 20.44
C LEU A 487 -2.79 -3.33 21.51
N GLU A 488 -2.71 -4.27 22.44
CA GLU A 488 -3.73 -4.46 23.45
C GLU A 488 -3.72 -3.35 24.52
N CYS A 489 -2.55 -2.82 24.90
CA CYS A 489 -2.48 -1.63 25.77
C CYS A 489 -3.07 -0.39 25.07
N SER A 490 -2.81 -0.21 23.78
CA SER A 490 -3.42 0.90 23.03
C SER A 490 -4.94 0.77 22.94
N ASP A 491 -5.45 -0.43 22.63
CA ASP A 491 -6.89 -0.74 22.60
C ASP A 491 -7.55 -0.47 23.96
N TYR A 492 -6.86 -0.76 25.08
CA TYR A 492 -7.32 -0.37 26.41
C TYR A 492 -7.51 1.15 26.53
N PHE A 493 -6.52 1.96 26.14
CA PHE A 493 -6.64 3.42 26.23
C PHE A 493 -7.69 4.00 25.28
N PHE A 494 -7.82 3.46 24.06
CA PHE A 494 -8.91 3.83 23.16
C PHE A 494 -10.28 3.50 23.75
N SER A 495 -10.44 2.33 24.41
CA SER A 495 -11.70 1.95 25.07
C SER A 495 -12.07 2.87 26.25
N LYS A 496 -11.08 3.56 26.83
CA LYS A 496 -11.25 4.57 27.89
C LYS A 496 -11.39 5.99 27.34
N ASN A 497 -11.55 6.15 26.02
CA ASN A 497 -11.64 7.44 25.33
C ASN A 497 -10.40 8.34 25.55
N LYS A 498 -9.22 7.74 25.78
CA LYS A 498 -7.92 8.42 25.86
C LYS A 498 -7.14 8.21 24.58
N LYS A 499 -7.61 8.89 23.52
CA LYS A 499 -7.07 8.76 22.15
C LYS A 499 -5.59 9.14 22.07
N ASP A 500 -5.17 10.17 22.79
CA ASP A 500 -3.78 10.63 22.92
C ASP A 500 -2.86 9.51 23.42
N LYS A 501 -3.24 8.84 24.50
CA LYS A 501 -2.47 7.72 25.08
C LYS A 501 -2.50 6.50 24.16
N GLY A 502 -3.65 6.18 23.59
CA GLY A 502 -3.78 5.07 22.63
C GLY A 502 -2.84 5.23 21.43
N VAL A 503 -2.85 6.41 20.80
CA VAL A 503 -1.94 6.77 19.71
C VAL A 503 -0.49 6.66 20.15
N ARG A 504 -0.14 7.24 21.31
CA ARG A 504 1.23 7.24 21.79
C ARG A 504 1.76 5.82 22.03
N VAL A 505 0.99 4.97 22.70
CA VAL A 505 1.33 3.56 22.90
C VAL A 505 1.53 2.84 21.56
N LEU A 506 0.57 2.98 20.64
CA LEU A 506 0.60 2.31 19.34
C LEU A 506 1.77 2.79 18.47
N SER A 507 2.11 4.09 18.55
CA SER A 507 3.16 4.70 17.75
C SER A 507 4.56 4.16 18.04
N ASN A 508 4.80 3.57 19.23
CA ASN A 508 6.07 2.88 19.54
C ASN A 508 6.41 1.79 18.51
N LEU A 509 5.41 1.16 17.89
CA LEU A 509 5.63 0.19 16.82
C LEU A 509 6.33 0.81 15.60
N ALA A 510 6.06 2.09 15.30
CA ALA A 510 6.68 2.80 14.19
C ALA A 510 8.17 3.12 14.44
N GLU A 511 8.59 3.14 15.71
CA GLU A 511 9.98 3.31 16.15
C GLU A 511 10.73 1.98 16.15
N LEU A 512 10.19 1.04 16.92
CA LEU A 512 10.82 -0.26 17.20
C LEU A 512 10.88 -1.15 15.96
N TYR A 513 9.91 -0.99 15.04
CA TYR A 513 9.76 -1.81 13.84
C TYR A 513 9.71 -0.95 12.57
N SER A 514 10.56 0.09 12.51
CA SER A 514 10.55 1.11 11.45
C SER A 514 10.70 0.59 10.01
N LYS A 515 11.25 -0.60 9.82
CA LYS A 515 11.42 -1.26 8.51
C LYS A 515 10.60 -2.55 8.35
N ASP A 516 9.85 -2.97 9.37
CA ASP A 516 9.06 -4.22 9.31
C ASP A 516 7.69 -3.96 8.70
N ILE A 517 7.49 -4.41 7.47
CA ILE A 517 6.25 -4.18 6.73
C ILE A 517 5.04 -4.82 7.43
N SER A 518 5.21 -5.98 8.05
CA SER A 518 4.09 -6.68 8.70
C SER A 518 3.63 -5.92 9.93
N VAL A 519 4.56 -5.46 10.77
CA VAL A 519 4.24 -4.65 11.95
C VAL A 519 3.70 -3.27 11.56
N LEU A 520 4.26 -2.63 10.53
CA LEU A 520 3.74 -1.37 10.01
C LEU A 520 2.31 -1.51 9.46
N LYS A 521 1.97 -2.62 8.81
CA LYS A 521 0.59 -2.89 8.39
C LYS A 521 -0.34 -3.09 9.59
N ILE A 522 0.10 -3.79 10.63
CA ILE A 522 -0.67 -3.93 11.86
C ILE A 522 -0.93 -2.56 12.49
N LEU A 523 0.09 -1.71 12.56
CA LEU A 523 -0.03 -0.33 13.01
C LEU A 523 -1.09 0.43 12.19
N ALA A 524 -0.99 0.40 10.85
CA ALA A 524 -1.97 1.04 9.97
C ALA A 524 -3.39 0.51 10.19
N PHE A 525 -3.58 -0.80 10.32
CA PHE A 525 -4.88 -1.42 10.59
C PHE A 525 -5.52 -0.88 11.89
N HIS A 526 -4.73 -0.73 12.95
CA HIS A 526 -5.20 -0.18 14.23
C HIS A 526 -5.51 1.32 14.12
N LEU A 527 -4.68 2.10 13.42
CA LEU A 527 -4.96 3.51 13.16
C LEU A 527 -6.28 3.69 12.39
N GLU A 528 -6.52 2.90 11.34
CA GLU A 528 -7.77 2.93 10.58
C GLU A 528 -9.00 2.54 11.42
N LYS A 529 -8.90 1.49 12.25
CA LYS A 529 -9.98 1.09 13.20
C LYS A 529 -10.41 2.24 14.10
N HIS A 530 -9.46 3.12 14.46
CA HIS A 530 -9.70 4.28 15.32
C HIS A 530 -9.90 5.60 14.54
N ASN A 531 -10.10 5.53 13.22
CA ASN A 531 -10.31 6.67 12.32
C ASN A 531 -9.15 7.68 12.33
N LEU A 532 -7.92 7.22 12.51
CA LEU A 532 -6.67 7.99 12.45
C LEU A 532 -6.05 7.88 11.04
N TYR A 533 -6.81 8.29 10.04
CA TYR A 533 -6.44 8.11 8.63
C TYR A 533 -5.24 8.95 8.19
N ASP A 534 -5.03 10.10 8.83
CA ASP A 534 -3.86 10.97 8.66
C ASP A 534 -2.55 10.24 9.04
N GLN A 535 -2.55 9.53 10.17
CA GLN A 535 -1.40 8.73 10.60
C GLN A 535 -1.25 7.46 9.77
N ALA A 536 -2.37 6.80 9.43
CA ALA A 536 -2.35 5.61 8.56
C ALA A 536 -1.77 5.94 7.17
N GLU A 537 -2.09 7.11 6.60
CA GLU A 537 -1.52 7.61 5.35
C GLU A 537 0.01 7.63 5.40
N LEU A 538 0.59 8.18 6.48
CA LEU A 538 2.04 8.27 6.67
C LEU A 538 2.67 6.88 6.76
N VAL A 539 2.02 5.94 7.45
CA VAL A 539 2.47 4.55 7.56
C VAL A 539 2.44 3.85 6.21
N TYR A 540 1.37 4.00 5.43
CA TYR A 540 1.28 3.41 4.08
C TYR A 540 2.29 4.00 3.11
N LYS A 541 2.54 5.32 3.17
CA LYS A 541 3.64 5.95 2.41
C LYS A 541 4.99 5.40 2.80
N ARG A 542 5.24 5.16 4.11
CA ARG A 542 6.46 4.50 4.56
C ARG A 542 6.57 3.07 4.02
N ILE A 543 5.51 2.28 4.07
CA ILE A 543 5.49 0.92 3.52
C ILE A 543 5.84 0.93 2.03
N ILE A 544 5.24 1.84 1.24
CA ILE A 544 5.55 2.01 -0.19
C ILE A 544 7.02 2.39 -0.39
N ASN A 545 7.58 3.28 0.44
CA ASN A 545 9.00 3.65 0.34
C ASN A 545 9.94 2.47 0.66
N ILE A 546 9.56 1.59 1.60
CA ILE A 546 10.34 0.40 1.96
C ILE A 546 10.21 -0.68 0.88
N SER A 547 9.01 -0.90 0.37
CA SER A 547 8.70 -1.92 -0.64
C SER A 547 7.76 -1.37 -1.72
N PRO A 548 8.33 -0.67 -2.73
CA PRO A 548 7.54 -0.09 -3.82
C PRO A 548 6.81 -1.13 -4.68
N ALA A 549 7.23 -2.39 -4.61
CA ALA A 549 6.63 -3.52 -5.32
C ALA A 549 5.37 -4.10 -4.63
N LEU A 550 5.00 -3.61 -3.44
CA LEU A 550 3.84 -4.09 -2.70
C LEU A 550 2.54 -3.45 -3.22
N SER A 551 1.86 -4.12 -4.15
CA SER A 551 0.65 -3.61 -4.80
C SER A 551 -0.47 -3.24 -3.82
N GLN A 552 -0.66 -4.01 -2.74
CA GLN A 552 -1.66 -3.74 -1.70
C GLN A 552 -1.52 -2.34 -1.10
N ALA A 553 -0.30 -1.89 -0.81
CA ALA A 553 -0.09 -0.63 -0.10
C ALA A 553 -0.59 0.58 -0.89
N TYR A 554 -0.60 0.51 -2.23
CA TYR A 554 -1.17 1.56 -3.07
C TYR A 554 -2.70 1.59 -3.01
N LEU A 555 -3.34 0.41 -2.97
CA LEU A 555 -4.79 0.30 -2.80
C LEU A 555 -5.22 0.80 -1.41
N ASP A 556 -4.48 0.38 -0.38
CA ASP A 556 -4.72 0.81 1.00
C ASP A 556 -4.57 2.34 1.14
N LEU A 557 -3.54 2.93 0.52
CA LEU A 557 -3.35 4.37 0.48
C LEU A 557 -4.49 5.09 -0.27
N ALA A 558 -4.95 4.55 -1.41
CA ALA A 558 -6.10 5.11 -2.14
C ALA A 558 -7.39 5.09 -1.31
N ASN A 559 -7.61 4.01 -0.57
CA ASN A 559 -8.74 3.85 0.34
C ASN A 559 -8.62 4.75 1.58
N THR A 560 -7.42 4.93 2.12
CA THR A 560 -7.13 5.85 3.22
C THR A 560 -7.45 7.29 2.82
N TYR A 561 -7.00 7.74 1.65
CA TYR A 561 -7.37 9.06 1.11
C TYR A 561 -8.89 9.23 0.97
N SER A 562 -9.61 8.20 0.53
CA SER A 562 -11.07 8.22 0.42
C SER A 562 -11.73 8.39 1.79
N ALA A 563 -11.27 7.67 2.81
CA ALA A 563 -11.78 7.74 4.17
C ALA A 563 -11.51 9.10 4.83
N GLU A 564 -10.35 9.72 4.55
CA GLU A 564 -10.01 11.07 5.00
C GLU A 564 -10.68 12.18 4.17
N LYS A 565 -11.48 11.82 3.15
CA LYS A 565 -12.14 12.74 2.21
C LYS A 565 -11.16 13.54 1.32
N LYS A 566 -9.91 13.09 1.20
CA LYS A 566 -8.92 13.52 0.20
C LYS A 566 -9.24 12.89 -1.17
N TYR A 567 -10.42 13.24 -1.70
CA TYR A 567 -10.98 12.56 -2.88
C TYR A 567 -10.15 12.74 -4.15
N LYS A 568 -9.47 13.89 -4.29
CA LYS A 568 -8.62 14.15 -5.45
C LYS A 568 -7.44 13.18 -5.48
N GLU A 569 -6.75 13.06 -4.35
CA GLU A 569 -5.62 12.16 -4.13
C GLU A 569 -6.04 10.70 -4.29
N SER A 570 -7.20 10.32 -3.73
CA SER A 570 -7.78 8.99 -3.88
C SER A 570 -8.06 8.65 -5.35
N ILE A 571 -8.73 9.52 -6.11
CA ILE A 571 -9.03 9.32 -7.54
C ILE A 571 -7.75 9.26 -8.37
N GLU A 572 -6.77 10.12 -8.09
CA GLU A 572 -5.49 10.10 -8.78
C GLU A 572 -4.74 8.78 -8.53
N MET A 573 -4.77 8.25 -7.31
CA MET A 573 -4.19 6.96 -6.98
C MET A 573 -4.93 5.81 -7.68
N PHE A 574 -6.26 5.75 -7.61
CA PHE A 574 -7.04 4.74 -8.34
C PHE A 574 -6.77 4.79 -9.85
N LYS A 575 -6.67 5.98 -10.45
CA LYS A 575 -6.30 6.13 -11.87
C LYS A 575 -4.89 5.61 -12.17
N LYS A 576 -3.95 5.74 -11.24
CA LYS A 576 -2.61 5.15 -11.42
C LYS A 576 -2.68 3.63 -11.37
N ILE A 577 -3.44 3.07 -10.43
CA ILE A 577 -3.66 1.63 -10.28
C ILE A 577 -4.35 1.05 -11.52
N THR A 578 -5.53 1.55 -11.90
CA THR A 578 -6.36 0.96 -12.97
C THR A 578 -5.79 1.15 -14.38
N ASN A 579 -4.88 2.11 -14.57
CA ASN A 579 -4.19 2.32 -15.86
C ASN A 579 -2.77 1.73 -15.87
N ASN A 580 -2.39 0.95 -14.85
CA ASN A 580 -1.07 0.37 -14.67
C ASN A 580 0.09 1.39 -14.83
N LYS A 581 -0.01 2.53 -14.13
CA LYS A 581 0.96 3.65 -14.21
C LYS A 581 1.93 3.70 -13.02
N ILE A 582 1.94 2.69 -12.17
CA ILE A 582 2.90 2.58 -11.06
C ILE A 582 4.04 1.71 -11.57
N LYS A 583 5.22 2.31 -11.75
CA LYS A 583 6.36 1.71 -12.46
C LYS A 583 6.86 0.44 -11.75
N GLU A 584 6.77 0.44 -10.43
CA GLU A 584 7.29 -0.60 -9.54
C GLU A 584 6.33 -1.80 -9.41
N ILE A 585 5.10 -1.70 -9.93
CA ILE A 585 4.11 -2.78 -9.86
C ILE A 585 3.98 -3.47 -11.22
N GLN A 586 4.14 -4.79 -11.23
CA GLN A 586 3.97 -5.60 -12.43
C GLN A 586 2.49 -5.71 -12.84
N THR A 587 1.64 -6.05 -11.88
CA THR A 587 0.21 -6.24 -12.08
C THR A 587 -0.57 -6.05 -10.77
N PHE A 588 -1.88 -5.80 -10.91
CA PHE A 588 -2.86 -5.73 -9.83
C PHE A 588 -3.93 -6.84 -9.96
N ASP A 589 -3.68 -7.88 -10.76
CA ASP A 589 -4.69 -8.89 -11.10
C ASP A 589 -5.31 -9.56 -9.87
N GLY A 590 -4.50 -9.90 -8.86
CA GLY A 590 -4.98 -10.45 -7.59
C GLY A 590 -5.90 -9.51 -6.79
N LEU A 591 -5.84 -8.20 -7.04
CA LEU A 591 -6.63 -7.17 -6.37
C LEU A 591 -7.76 -6.59 -7.23
N ASN A 592 -7.92 -7.04 -8.47
CA ASN A 592 -8.77 -6.39 -9.46
C ASN A 592 -10.23 -6.21 -8.98
N ASN A 593 -10.79 -7.23 -8.30
CA ASN A 593 -12.15 -7.19 -7.77
C ASN A 593 -12.28 -6.12 -6.68
N GLN A 594 -11.40 -6.15 -5.68
CA GLN A 594 -11.38 -5.16 -4.60
C GLN A 594 -11.17 -3.74 -5.14
N ILE A 595 -10.18 -3.53 -6.01
CA ILE A 595 -9.91 -2.22 -6.66
C ILE A 595 -11.15 -1.71 -7.38
N THR A 596 -11.77 -2.59 -8.17
CA THR A 596 -12.93 -2.22 -8.98
C THR A 596 -14.11 -1.80 -8.10
N ASN A 597 -14.41 -2.58 -7.06
CA ASN A 597 -15.52 -2.30 -6.15
C ASN A 597 -15.22 -1.07 -5.28
N ASP A 598 -14.01 -0.92 -4.75
CA ASP A 598 -13.61 0.27 -3.97
C ASP A 598 -13.71 1.54 -4.81
N PHE A 599 -13.21 1.51 -6.05
CA PHE A 599 -13.25 2.68 -6.94
C PHE A 599 -14.68 3.02 -7.36
N ARG A 600 -15.52 2.02 -7.65
CA ARG A 600 -16.95 2.21 -7.91
C ARG A 600 -17.67 2.83 -6.71
N GLY A 601 -17.39 2.33 -5.51
CA GLY A 601 -17.93 2.85 -4.26
C GLY A 601 -17.56 4.33 -4.03
N LEU A 602 -16.30 4.69 -4.32
CA LEU A 602 -15.83 6.08 -4.30
C LEU A 602 -16.56 6.94 -5.35
N LEU A 603 -16.59 6.53 -6.62
CA LEU A 603 -17.18 7.31 -7.72
C LEU A 603 -18.71 7.42 -7.62
N LYS A 604 -19.37 6.56 -6.87
CA LYS A 604 -20.79 6.71 -6.52
C LYS A 604 -21.04 7.96 -5.67
N LYS A 605 -20.06 8.36 -4.84
CA LYS A 605 -20.10 9.54 -3.97
C LYS A 605 -19.67 10.83 -4.69
N ARG A 606 -19.44 10.78 -6.01
CA ARG A 606 -18.86 11.89 -6.79
C ARG A 606 -19.70 13.16 -6.76
N ASN A 607 -19.00 14.28 -6.82
CA ASN A 607 -19.56 15.61 -7.06
C ASN A 607 -19.14 16.10 -8.46
N GLN A 608 -19.89 17.04 -9.05
CA GLN A 608 -19.58 17.71 -10.32
C GLN A 608 -18.19 18.37 -10.35
N SER A 609 -17.61 18.72 -9.19
CA SER A 609 -16.28 19.32 -9.09
C SER A 609 -15.11 18.35 -9.30
N TRP A 610 -15.37 17.03 -9.31
CA TRP A 610 -14.30 16.03 -9.41
C TRP A 610 -13.81 15.88 -10.85
N LYS A 611 -12.49 15.89 -11.06
CA LYS A 611 -11.89 15.66 -12.37
C LYS A 611 -11.90 14.16 -12.71
N THR A 612 -12.95 13.70 -13.37
CA THR A 612 -13.16 12.28 -13.70
C THR A 612 -12.73 11.89 -15.12
N ASN A 613 -12.00 12.76 -15.82
CA ASN A 613 -11.50 12.48 -17.17
C ASN A 613 -10.55 11.27 -17.15
N ASN A 614 -10.58 10.47 -18.21
CA ASN A 614 -9.75 9.25 -18.38
C ASN A 614 -10.01 8.19 -17.29
N ILE A 615 -11.26 8.10 -16.83
CA ILE A 615 -11.75 6.96 -16.04
C ILE A 615 -12.69 6.18 -16.97
N ASP A 616 -12.48 4.86 -17.06
CA ASP A 616 -13.32 3.97 -17.84
C ASP A 616 -14.79 4.01 -17.33
N GLN A 617 -15.76 4.01 -18.25
CA GLN A 617 -17.19 4.03 -17.94
C GLN A 617 -17.60 2.90 -16.98
N LYS A 618 -16.92 1.74 -17.02
CA LYS A 618 -17.21 0.58 -16.16
C LYS A 618 -17.09 0.86 -14.67
N TYR A 619 -16.33 1.88 -14.26
CA TYR A 619 -16.17 2.27 -12.85
C TYR A 619 -17.26 3.21 -12.34
N PHE A 620 -18.09 3.79 -13.22
CA PHE A 620 -19.21 4.64 -12.81
C PHE A 620 -20.49 3.85 -12.48
N ILE A 621 -20.50 2.56 -12.82
CA ILE A 621 -21.60 1.63 -12.52
C ILE A 621 -21.20 0.87 -11.26
N CYS A 622 -21.78 1.24 -10.13
CA CYS A 622 -21.55 0.59 -8.84
C CYS A 622 -22.67 -0.41 -8.56
N PRO A 623 -22.39 -1.73 -8.56
CA PRO A 623 -23.37 -2.75 -8.21
C PRO A 623 -23.77 -2.64 -6.73
N THR A 624 -24.92 -3.21 -6.40
CA THR A 624 -25.38 -3.30 -5.01
C THR A 624 -25.17 -4.70 -4.48
N TYR A 625 -24.50 -4.83 -3.34
CA TYR A 625 -24.31 -6.12 -2.67
C TYR A 625 -24.97 -6.10 -1.28
N PRO A 626 -25.76 -7.13 -0.91
CA PRO A 626 -26.32 -7.24 0.44
C PRO A 626 -25.23 -7.21 1.49
N VAL A 627 -24.20 -8.04 1.31
CA VAL A 627 -23.00 -8.06 2.14
C VAL A 627 -21.76 -8.23 1.26
N ARG A 628 -20.73 -7.42 1.54
CA ARG A 628 -19.39 -7.53 0.98
C ARG A 628 -18.41 -7.57 2.16
N VAL A 629 -17.55 -8.56 2.20
CA VAL A 629 -16.51 -8.72 3.24
C VAL A 629 -15.15 -8.58 2.57
N VAL A 630 -14.37 -7.60 3.01
CA VAL A 630 -12.96 -7.44 2.59
C VAL A 630 -12.09 -7.86 3.77
N VAL A 631 -11.15 -8.75 3.52
CA VAL A 631 -10.21 -9.24 4.53
C VAL A 631 -8.81 -8.92 4.08
N GLU A 632 -8.04 -8.31 4.97
CA GLU A 632 -6.62 -8.03 4.78
C GLU A 632 -5.83 -8.69 5.92
N TRP A 633 -4.64 -9.23 5.65
CA TRP A 633 -3.79 -9.85 6.66
C TRP A 633 -2.40 -9.19 6.71
N SER A 634 -1.81 -9.14 7.91
CA SER A 634 -0.55 -8.43 8.14
C SER A 634 0.63 -9.06 7.42
N HIS A 635 0.77 -10.39 7.47
CA HIS A 635 1.94 -11.13 6.98
C HIS A 635 1.59 -12.07 5.80
N PRO A 636 2.33 -12.12 4.69
CA PRO A 636 1.97 -12.93 3.51
C PRO A 636 1.75 -14.43 3.77
N GLU A 637 2.48 -15.00 4.71
CA GLU A 637 2.34 -16.41 5.15
C GLU A 637 1.29 -16.62 6.25
N THR A 638 0.29 -15.73 6.33
CA THR A 638 -0.81 -15.90 7.29
C THR A 638 -1.71 -17.00 6.79
N GLU A 639 -2.00 -17.99 7.63
CA GLU A 639 -2.91 -19.09 7.31
C GLU A 639 -4.11 -19.06 8.27
N PHE A 640 -5.31 -19.17 7.72
CA PHE A 640 -6.58 -19.18 8.44
C PHE A 640 -7.67 -19.79 7.56
N ASN A 641 -8.79 -20.18 8.17
CA ASN A 641 -10.00 -20.56 7.43
C ASN A 641 -11.17 -19.73 7.94
N PHE A 642 -11.99 -19.19 7.04
CA PHE A 642 -13.27 -18.63 7.41
C PHE A 642 -14.35 -19.68 7.37
N ARG A 643 -15.31 -19.58 8.28
CA ARG A 643 -16.61 -20.23 8.21
C ARG A 643 -17.70 -19.18 8.26
N PHE A 644 -18.51 -19.13 7.21
CA PHE A 644 -19.72 -18.32 7.17
C PHE A 644 -20.87 -19.18 7.71
N VAL A 645 -21.35 -18.87 8.90
CA VAL A 645 -22.33 -19.67 9.64
C VAL A 645 -23.70 -18.99 9.61
N ASN A 646 -24.73 -19.68 9.14
CA ASN A 646 -26.10 -19.18 9.12
C ASN A 646 -26.80 -19.39 10.48
N SER A 647 -27.99 -18.82 10.64
CA SER A 647 -28.82 -18.98 11.85
C SER A 647 -29.35 -20.40 12.07
N LYS A 648 -29.33 -21.25 11.03
CA LYS A 648 -29.70 -22.68 11.10
C LYS A 648 -28.54 -23.57 11.56
N LYS A 649 -27.41 -22.97 11.99
CA LYS A 649 -26.19 -23.68 12.36
C LYS A 649 -25.67 -24.55 11.22
N GLN A 650 -25.67 -24.03 10.00
CA GLN A 650 -24.96 -24.59 8.87
C GLN A 650 -23.90 -23.59 8.42
N TYR A 651 -22.78 -24.07 7.92
CA TYR A 651 -21.72 -23.20 7.46
C TYR A 651 -21.07 -23.71 6.20
N PHE A 652 -20.40 -22.80 5.50
CA PHE A 652 -19.42 -23.15 4.48
C PHE A 652 -18.07 -22.55 4.81
N SER A 653 -17.01 -23.21 4.35
CA SER A 653 -15.64 -22.79 4.62
C SER A 653 -15.05 -22.08 3.41
N VAL A 654 -14.28 -21.02 3.68
CA VAL A 654 -13.38 -20.41 2.71
C VAL A 654 -11.96 -20.54 3.28
N PRO A 655 -11.16 -21.47 2.75
CA PRO A 655 -9.80 -21.64 3.24
C PRO A 655 -8.88 -20.52 2.74
N HIS A 656 -7.86 -20.25 3.53
CA HIS A 656 -6.65 -19.53 3.15
C HIS A 656 -5.48 -20.20 3.87
N ASN A 657 -5.01 -21.32 3.31
CA ASN A 657 -3.96 -22.13 3.91
C ASN A 657 -3.11 -22.81 2.81
N LEU A 658 -1.94 -23.33 3.18
CA LEU A 658 -0.99 -23.93 2.25
C LEU A 658 -1.47 -25.27 1.65
N GLU A 659 -2.40 -25.96 2.30
CA GLU A 659 -2.97 -27.22 1.84
C GLU A 659 -3.93 -26.97 0.66
N ASP A 660 -4.90 -26.06 0.85
CA ASP A 660 -5.98 -25.78 -0.09
C ASP A 660 -5.63 -24.68 -1.11
N ASN A 661 -4.72 -23.75 -0.76
CA ASN A 661 -4.55 -22.50 -1.51
C ASN A 661 -3.10 -22.14 -1.84
N ARG A 662 -2.20 -23.11 -1.88
CA ARG A 662 -0.78 -22.90 -2.20
C ARG A 662 -0.51 -22.00 -3.41
N ASN A 663 -1.19 -22.22 -4.53
CA ASN A 663 -0.96 -21.44 -5.76
C ASN A 663 -1.42 -19.98 -5.60
N ARG A 664 -2.52 -19.77 -4.87
CA ARG A 664 -3.04 -18.45 -4.56
C ARG A 664 -2.09 -17.69 -3.62
N MET A 665 -1.61 -18.32 -2.54
CA MET A 665 -0.65 -17.69 -1.63
C MET A 665 0.68 -17.35 -2.33
N ARG A 666 1.11 -18.17 -3.29
CA ARG A 666 2.26 -17.82 -4.16
C ARG A 666 1.97 -16.60 -5.04
N LYS A 667 0.76 -16.48 -5.59
CA LYS A 667 0.33 -15.31 -6.36
C LYS A 667 0.34 -14.04 -5.49
N GLU A 668 -0.19 -14.13 -4.28
CA GLU A 668 -0.18 -13.06 -3.26
C GLU A 668 1.22 -12.54 -2.98
N ILE A 669 2.18 -13.44 -2.70
CA ILE A 669 3.58 -13.08 -2.48
C ILE A 669 4.20 -12.45 -3.73
N LYS A 670 3.98 -13.05 -4.91
CA LYS A 670 4.55 -12.60 -6.17
C LYS A 670 4.06 -11.21 -6.59
N GLU A 671 2.76 -10.95 -6.43
CA GLU A 671 2.13 -9.68 -6.82
C GLU A 671 2.12 -8.65 -5.69
N GLY A 672 2.57 -9.03 -4.48
CA GLY A 672 2.70 -8.13 -3.35
C GLY A 672 1.36 -7.71 -2.74
N PHE A 673 0.42 -8.65 -2.61
CA PHE A 673 -0.87 -8.38 -1.96
C PHE A 673 -1.23 -9.38 -0.88
N THR A 674 -2.10 -8.96 0.03
CA THR A 674 -2.49 -9.72 1.23
C THR A 674 -3.94 -9.40 1.60
N SER A 675 -4.81 -9.45 0.60
CA SER A 675 -6.23 -9.22 0.79
C SER A 675 -7.09 -10.12 -0.08
N ASP A 676 -8.36 -10.21 0.30
CA ASP A 676 -9.39 -10.87 -0.48
C ASP A 676 -10.75 -10.19 -0.27
N GLU A 677 -11.65 -10.44 -1.22
CA GLU A 677 -13.02 -9.94 -1.22
C GLU A 677 -14.01 -11.08 -1.37
N TYR A 678 -15.02 -11.10 -0.49
CA TYR A 678 -16.13 -12.04 -0.52
C TYR A 678 -17.46 -11.29 -0.65
N ILE A 679 -18.23 -11.63 -1.68
CA ILE A 679 -19.56 -11.08 -1.91
C ILE A 679 -20.59 -12.14 -1.55
N LEU A 680 -21.51 -11.81 -0.65
CA LEU A 680 -22.60 -12.68 -0.21
C LEU A 680 -23.91 -12.14 -0.80
N SER A 681 -24.22 -12.49 -2.05
CA SER A 681 -25.43 -12.04 -2.76
C SER A 681 -26.49 -13.12 -2.94
N ASP A 682 -26.09 -14.36 -3.22
CA ASP A 682 -27.00 -15.47 -3.54
C ASP A 682 -27.08 -16.49 -2.40
N ILE A 683 -27.16 -16.01 -1.15
CA ILE A 683 -27.30 -16.86 0.03
C ILE A 683 -28.59 -16.56 0.79
N GLU A 684 -29.03 -17.52 1.59
CA GLU A 684 -30.31 -17.44 2.28
C GLU A 684 -30.42 -16.20 3.19
N PRO A 685 -31.55 -15.47 3.14
CA PRO A 685 -31.81 -14.35 4.03
C PRO A 685 -31.74 -14.77 5.49
N GLY A 686 -31.28 -13.86 6.34
CA GLY A 686 -31.18 -14.08 7.77
C GLY A 686 -29.87 -13.58 8.36
N ARG A 687 -29.65 -13.97 9.62
CA ARG A 687 -28.44 -13.60 10.36
C ARG A 687 -27.32 -14.60 10.07
N TRP A 688 -26.16 -14.05 9.73
CA TRP A 688 -24.94 -14.78 9.45
C TRP A 688 -23.82 -14.36 10.40
N TYR A 689 -22.88 -15.27 10.62
CA TYR A 689 -21.74 -15.11 11.52
C TYR A 689 -20.46 -15.45 10.77
N LEU A 690 -19.40 -14.67 11.02
CA LEU A 690 -18.07 -14.93 10.48
C LEU A 690 -17.19 -15.53 11.57
N ASP A 691 -16.81 -16.79 11.41
CA ASP A 691 -15.96 -17.55 12.32
C ASP A 691 -14.58 -17.76 11.69
N VAL A 692 -13.53 -17.30 12.37
CA VAL A 692 -12.13 -17.50 11.99
C VAL A 692 -11.63 -18.77 12.66
N VAL A 693 -11.00 -19.65 11.90
CA VAL A 693 -10.45 -20.94 12.36
C VAL A 693 -8.97 -20.98 12.05
N LEU A 694 -8.16 -21.36 13.04
CA LEU A 694 -6.73 -21.56 12.82
C LEU A 694 -6.46 -22.96 12.23
N PRO A 695 -5.45 -23.10 11.37
CA PRO A 695 -5.01 -24.43 10.93
C PRO A 695 -4.43 -25.23 12.09
N ASP A 696 -4.45 -26.56 11.97
CA ASP A 696 -3.82 -27.44 12.94
C ASP A 696 -2.30 -27.17 13.00
N GLY A 697 -1.75 -27.05 14.20
CA GLY A 697 -0.33 -26.76 14.41
C GLY A 697 0.05 -25.28 14.27
N TYR A 698 -0.90 -24.35 14.19
CA TYR A 698 -0.65 -22.92 14.25
C TYR A 698 0.25 -22.55 15.45
N LYS A 699 1.31 -21.77 15.20
CA LYS A 699 2.25 -21.31 16.22
C LYS A 699 2.07 -19.81 16.45
N MET A 700 1.89 -19.44 17.71
CA MET A 700 1.82 -18.04 18.12
C MET A 700 3.18 -17.35 17.95
N ASP A 701 3.17 -16.10 17.49
CA ASP A 701 4.36 -15.26 17.38
C ASP A 701 4.12 -13.92 18.08
N THR A 702 4.53 -13.84 19.35
CA THR A 702 4.30 -12.63 20.16
C THR A 702 5.07 -11.42 19.65
N LYS A 703 6.14 -11.63 18.88
CA LYS A 703 6.97 -10.57 18.31
C LYS A 703 6.41 -10.10 16.96
N TYR A 704 5.90 -10.99 16.13
CA TYR A 704 5.33 -10.67 14.82
C TYR A 704 3.92 -11.26 14.65
N PRO A 705 2.94 -10.77 15.42
CA PRO A 705 1.63 -11.37 15.46
C PRO A 705 0.91 -11.27 14.12
N LYS A 706 0.23 -12.34 13.73
CA LYS A 706 -0.58 -12.35 12.51
C LYS A 706 -1.94 -11.74 12.80
N VAL A 707 -2.26 -10.61 12.16
CA VAL A 707 -3.48 -9.85 12.40
C VAL A 707 -4.30 -9.77 11.12
N LEU A 708 -5.60 -10.03 11.22
CA LEU A 708 -6.58 -9.79 10.17
C LEU A 708 -7.30 -8.47 10.41
N LYS A 709 -7.46 -7.67 9.35
CA LYS A 709 -8.41 -6.56 9.28
C LYS A 709 -9.58 -6.98 8.41
N ILE A 710 -10.76 -7.06 9.00
CA ILE A 710 -12.00 -7.52 8.35
C ILE A 710 -12.97 -6.36 8.27
N LYS A 711 -13.31 -5.94 7.05
CA LYS A 711 -14.31 -4.90 6.78
C LYS A 711 -15.57 -5.55 6.24
N VAL A 712 -16.67 -5.42 6.99
CA VAL A 712 -17.99 -5.90 6.57
C VAL A 712 -18.82 -4.72 6.11
N PHE A 713 -19.10 -4.68 4.81
CA PHE A 713 -20.01 -3.73 4.19
C PHE A 713 -21.39 -4.37 4.10
N THR A 714 -22.41 -3.72 4.64
CA THR A 714 -23.81 -4.10 4.47
C THR A 714 -24.50 -3.10 3.55
N LYS A 715 -25.33 -3.58 2.62
CA LYS A 715 -25.99 -2.77 1.58
C LYS A 715 -24.98 -1.93 0.78
N PHE A 716 -23.85 -2.55 0.43
CA PHE A 716 -22.79 -1.92 -0.35
C PHE A 716 -23.36 -1.33 -1.64
N GLY A 717 -22.86 -0.16 -2.01
CA GLY A 717 -23.31 0.54 -3.19
C GLY A 717 -24.72 1.12 -3.03
N THR A 718 -25.24 1.33 -1.83
CA THR A 718 -26.50 2.06 -1.57
C THR A 718 -26.27 3.32 -0.76
N LEU A 719 -27.28 4.19 -0.62
CA LEU A 719 -27.21 5.36 0.30
C LEU A 719 -27.23 4.94 1.78
N SER A 720 -27.67 3.71 2.06
CA SER A 720 -27.73 3.11 3.39
C SER A 720 -26.58 2.13 3.65
N GLU A 721 -25.49 2.23 2.89
CA GLU A 721 -24.28 1.43 3.11
C GLU A 721 -23.75 1.67 4.53
N ASN A 722 -23.47 0.59 5.26
CA ASN A 722 -22.81 0.62 6.55
C ASN A 722 -21.55 -0.26 6.51
N VAL A 723 -20.49 0.19 7.20
CA VAL A 723 -19.20 -0.51 7.22
C VAL A 723 -18.76 -0.72 8.67
N GLU A 724 -18.49 -1.97 9.03
CA GLU A 724 -17.90 -2.35 10.31
C GLU A 724 -16.48 -2.88 10.08
N THR A 725 -15.53 -2.45 10.91
CA THR A 725 -14.14 -2.91 10.84
C THR A 725 -13.79 -3.68 12.11
N HIS A 726 -13.28 -4.89 11.94
CA HIS A 726 -12.85 -5.76 13.02
C HIS A 726 -11.38 -6.11 12.85
N LEU A 727 -10.61 -6.06 13.94
CA LEU A 727 -9.24 -6.58 13.97
C LEU A 727 -9.22 -7.88 14.76
N VAL A 728 -8.47 -8.85 14.24
CA VAL A 728 -8.35 -10.18 14.83
C VAL A 728 -6.88 -10.52 14.93
N ASN A 729 -6.33 -10.54 16.14
CA ASN A 729 -5.02 -11.12 16.37
C ASN A 729 -5.17 -12.64 16.43
N LEU A 730 -4.63 -13.33 15.42
CA LEU A 730 -4.72 -14.78 15.29
C LEU A 730 -4.01 -15.51 16.43
N ASP A 731 -2.98 -14.90 17.01
CA ASP A 731 -2.29 -15.45 18.18
C ASP A 731 -3.15 -15.40 19.43
N ARG A 732 -4.30 -14.71 19.41
CA ARG A 732 -5.24 -14.70 20.55
C ARG A 732 -6.41 -15.65 20.36
N ILE A 733 -6.39 -16.47 19.32
CA ILE A 733 -7.40 -17.49 19.05
C ILE A 733 -6.85 -18.86 19.47
N SER A 734 -7.64 -19.64 20.21
CA SER A 734 -7.23 -20.99 20.64
C SER A 734 -7.44 -22.05 19.55
N LYS A 735 -8.60 -22.02 18.87
CA LYS A 735 -8.94 -22.91 17.76
C LYS A 735 -9.79 -22.21 16.72
N ASN A 736 -10.85 -21.56 17.17
CA ASN A 736 -11.72 -20.74 16.34
C ASN A 736 -12.35 -19.60 17.14
N ARG A 737 -12.89 -18.61 16.43
CA ARG A 737 -13.56 -17.45 17.03
C ARG A 737 -14.58 -16.84 16.07
N ILE A 738 -15.83 -16.72 16.52
CA ILE A 738 -16.83 -15.87 15.85
C ILE A 738 -16.45 -14.40 16.09
N VAL A 739 -16.07 -13.71 15.02
CA VAL A 739 -15.56 -12.32 15.05
C VAL A 739 -16.69 -11.30 14.94
N THR A 740 -17.69 -11.57 14.10
CA THR A 740 -18.79 -10.64 13.84
C THR A 740 -20.03 -11.37 13.32
N SER A 741 -21.14 -10.64 13.25
CA SER A 741 -22.39 -11.11 12.67
C SER A 741 -23.07 -10.02 11.85
N PHE A 742 -23.69 -10.36 10.74
CA PHE A 742 -24.39 -9.44 9.85
C PHE A 742 -25.71 -10.05 9.38
N THR A 743 -26.61 -9.23 8.84
CA THR A 743 -27.94 -9.67 8.38
C THR A 743 -28.07 -9.44 6.89
N ILE A 744 -28.51 -10.48 6.18
CA ILE A 744 -28.85 -10.46 4.76
C ILE A 744 -30.37 -10.39 4.67
N GLN A 745 -30.87 -9.37 3.96
CA GLN A 745 -32.30 -9.08 3.85
C GLN A 745 -32.97 -9.87 2.75
#